data_AF-A0A9D2PMD6-F1
#
_entry.id   AF-A0A9D2PMD6-F1
#
_cell.length_a   1.000
_cell.length_b   1.000
_cell.length_c   1.000
_cell.angle_alpha   90.00
_cell.angle_beta   90.00
_cell.angle_gamma   90.00
#
_symmetry.space_group_name_H-M   'P 1'
#
loop_
_entity.id
_entity.type
_entity.pdbx_description
1 polymer ?
#
loop_
_entity_poly.entity_id
_entity_poly.type
_entity_poly.pdbx_seq_one_letter_code
_entity_poly.pdbx_strand_id
1 'polypeptide(L)'
;MKELVIVRGGGDIATGTIYKLVKSGFRVLVLETAAPSAIRRNVAFSEAVYDGTAKVEDMTCRMAGSCEEAEQIMSRGEPALMIDPEGKCLECWKPLALVDAILAKKNLGTRRDMAPITIALGPGFTAGEDVDAVIETKRGHQLGRVIREGAAIANTGIPGIIAGVGKDRVLHSPEAGILHNVCHITDTVKKGQTIAYLETDHGILEIPATIDGLLRGLIRDRYPVTKGFKIADIDPRIEEYDNCFTISDKARCIGGGVLEAILMLQAEGETARDGLYADYAATNPSKPPQVKEAVCRSLSCGNAGRGVHRASLGAARNIYRARQTVCDFFGCSCPEQVSFTSGITASLNMALKGTLNPGDHVITTYMEHNSVLRPLYELEQKGVSLSITAPDPEAVAGEIRNNTKAVVMTHGSNVTGEVFDIRRVGQICRERGILFIVDSAQTAGVFPISMEEDRIDILCFAGHKGLLGPQGVGGLCLREGIHIRSLLTGGSGFDSFSKTHPDRMPEALEAGTLNGPGIAGLEAGIRWLMSAGLDRIRKHEQNHIRLFYQLIRDIPGIKIYGIDEHSDFTKRTAVLSCNLEGYDSSAVSDELAERFGVQTRSGAHCAPLVHEHYQTREQGMVRFSFGYDVSEQQIRFAADALKQTAED
;
A
#
# COMPACT_ATOMS: atom_id res chain seq x y z
N MET A 1 7.57 22.51 5.77
CA MET A 1 7.08 23.69 5.02
C MET A 1 5.63 23.40 4.67
N LYS A 2 4.69 24.35 4.78
CA LYS A 2 3.29 24.10 4.36
C LYS A 2 3.26 23.86 2.85
N GLU A 3 2.54 22.84 2.41
CA GLU A 3 2.56 22.39 1.01
C GLU A 3 1.85 23.37 0.07
N LEU A 4 2.39 23.50 -1.15
CA LEU A 4 1.90 24.41 -2.18
C LEU A 4 0.91 23.68 -3.10
N VAL A 5 -0.25 24.28 -3.32
CA VAL A 5 -1.22 23.88 -4.34
C VAL A 5 -1.34 24.99 -5.37
N ILE A 6 -1.19 24.62 -6.65
CA ILE A 6 -1.40 25.55 -7.76
C ILE A 6 -2.80 25.32 -8.34
N VAL A 7 -3.57 26.40 -8.49
CA VAL A 7 -4.93 26.36 -9.05
C VAL A 7 -4.94 27.15 -10.35
N ARG A 8 -5.27 26.52 -11.48
CA ARG A 8 -5.48 27.20 -12.76
C ARG A 8 -6.92 27.68 -12.83
N GLY A 9 -7.12 28.98 -13.01
CA GLY A 9 -8.44 29.61 -13.01
C GLY A 9 -8.79 30.28 -11.67
N GLY A 10 -9.21 31.54 -11.73
CA GLY A 10 -9.62 32.37 -10.59
C GLY A 10 -11.11 32.72 -10.54
N GLY A 11 -11.94 32.07 -11.36
CA GLY A 11 -13.38 32.35 -11.45
C GLY A 11 -14.19 32.04 -10.18
N ASP A 12 -15.51 32.21 -10.24
CA ASP A 12 -16.41 32.07 -9.07
C ASP A 12 -16.47 30.63 -8.50
N ILE A 13 -16.38 29.62 -9.35
CA ILE A 13 -16.29 28.22 -8.90
C ILE A 13 -14.90 27.93 -8.32
N ALA A 14 -13.83 28.39 -8.98
CA ALA A 14 -12.46 28.19 -8.52
C ALA A 14 -12.21 28.87 -7.17
N THR A 15 -12.86 30.01 -6.92
CA THR A 15 -12.82 30.73 -5.65
C THR A 15 -13.23 29.84 -4.47
N GLY A 16 -14.22 28.95 -4.64
CA GLY A 16 -14.58 27.98 -3.60
C GLY A 16 -13.48 26.98 -3.28
N THR A 17 -12.77 26.50 -4.31
CA THR A 17 -11.59 25.63 -4.17
C THR A 17 -10.44 26.37 -3.47
N ILE A 18 -10.06 27.54 -3.97
CA ILE A 18 -8.99 28.37 -3.40
C ILE A 18 -9.28 28.67 -1.93
N TYR A 19 -10.50 29.11 -1.62
CA TYR A 19 -10.92 29.42 -0.27
C TYR A 19 -10.79 28.22 0.66
N LYS A 20 -11.28 27.04 0.24
CA LYS A 20 -11.24 25.82 1.03
C LYS A 20 -9.80 25.36 1.30
N LEU A 21 -8.93 25.42 0.29
CA LEU A 21 -7.52 25.03 0.40
C LEU A 21 -6.75 25.94 1.37
N VAL A 22 -6.86 27.26 1.21
CA VAL A 22 -6.20 28.23 2.10
C VAL A 22 -6.70 28.07 3.54
N LYS A 23 -8.01 27.93 3.75
CA LYS A 23 -8.59 27.69 5.09
C LYS A 23 -8.16 26.36 5.72
N SER A 24 -7.78 25.39 4.90
CA SER A 24 -7.27 24.09 5.37
C SER A 24 -5.74 24.11 5.58
N GLY A 25 -5.10 25.26 5.38
CA GLY A 25 -3.68 25.48 5.69
C GLY A 25 -2.73 25.33 4.51
N PHE A 26 -3.22 25.08 3.30
CA PHE A 26 -2.39 25.04 2.10
C PHE A 26 -1.95 26.44 1.68
N ARG A 27 -0.76 26.53 1.11
CA ARG A 27 -0.34 27.70 0.35
C ARG A 27 -0.93 27.59 -1.05
N VAL A 28 -1.54 28.66 -1.55
CA VAL A 28 -2.23 28.61 -2.85
C VAL A 28 -1.72 29.71 -3.77
N LEU A 29 -1.25 29.28 -4.94
CA LEU A 29 -0.95 30.15 -6.07
C LEU A 29 -1.99 29.92 -7.18
N VAL A 30 -2.65 31.00 -7.58
CA VAL A 30 -3.65 31.00 -8.65
C VAL A 30 -2.98 31.43 -9.95
N LEU A 31 -3.16 30.65 -11.01
CA LEU A 31 -2.69 31.00 -12.35
C LEU A 31 -3.87 31.43 -13.20
N GLU A 32 -3.73 32.58 -13.85
CA GLU A 32 -4.80 33.16 -14.64
C GLU A 32 -4.31 33.76 -15.96
N THR A 33 -5.24 34.02 -16.86
CA THR A 33 -5.02 34.76 -18.11
C THR A 33 -4.91 36.27 -17.85
N ALA A 34 -4.38 37.02 -18.82
CA ALA A 34 -4.27 38.47 -18.71
C ALA A 34 -5.62 39.21 -18.75
N ALA A 35 -6.67 38.54 -19.23
CA ALA A 35 -8.01 39.10 -19.35
C ALA A 35 -9.06 38.02 -18.98
N PRO A 36 -9.21 37.69 -17.69
CA PRO A 36 -10.12 36.66 -17.25
C PRO A 36 -11.59 37.11 -17.36
N SER A 37 -12.46 36.18 -17.78
CA SER A 37 -13.90 36.43 -17.75
C SER A 37 -14.51 35.97 -16.42
N ALA A 38 -15.19 36.87 -15.71
CA ALA A 38 -16.02 36.52 -14.56
C ALA A 38 -17.39 37.20 -14.64
N ILE A 39 -18.45 36.43 -14.34
CA ILE A 39 -19.82 36.96 -14.31
C ILE A 39 -20.19 37.37 -12.89
N ARG A 40 -20.01 36.47 -11.92
CA ARG A 40 -20.14 36.79 -10.50
C ARG A 40 -18.85 37.42 -9.97
N ARG A 41 -18.54 38.63 -10.46
CA ARG A 41 -17.26 39.33 -10.23
C ARG A 41 -16.98 39.58 -8.75
N ASN A 42 -17.99 39.93 -7.97
CA ASN A 42 -17.87 40.16 -6.52
C ASN A 42 -17.43 38.91 -5.71
N VAL A 43 -17.39 37.73 -6.33
CA VAL A 43 -16.96 36.47 -5.71
C VAL A 43 -15.96 35.69 -6.57
N ALA A 44 -15.20 36.39 -7.41
CA ALA A 44 -14.16 35.81 -8.26
C ALA A 44 -12.80 36.43 -7.92
N PHE A 45 -11.84 35.61 -7.48
CA PHE A 45 -10.49 36.08 -7.22
C PHE A 45 -9.75 36.55 -8.49
N SER A 46 -10.21 36.15 -9.68
CA SER A 46 -9.69 36.62 -10.97
C SER A 46 -9.80 38.15 -11.16
N GLU A 47 -10.69 38.84 -10.43
CA GLU A 47 -10.76 40.31 -10.48
C GLU A 47 -9.47 40.99 -9.96
N ALA A 48 -8.64 40.27 -9.18
CA ALA A 48 -7.32 40.76 -8.78
C ALA A 48 -6.40 41.04 -9.98
N VAL A 49 -6.67 40.41 -11.15
CA VAL A 49 -5.95 40.71 -12.39
C VAL A 49 -6.11 42.18 -12.79
N TYR A 50 -7.29 42.74 -12.57
CA TYR A 50 -7.62 44.09 -12.97
C TYR A 50 -7.38 45.12 -11.87
N ASP A 51 -7.75 44.78 -10.63
CA ASP A 51 -7.81 45.74 -9.53
C ASP A 51 -6.62 45.57 -8.55
N GLY A 52 -5.68 44.66 -8.87
CA GLY A 52 -4.52 44.29 -8.06
C GLY A 52 -4.85 43.40 -6.85
N THR A 53 -6.08 43.48 -6.34
CA THR A 53 -6.58 42.64 -5.27
C THR A 53 -8.05 42.29 -5.47
N ALA A 54 -8.48 41.15 -4.97
CA ALA A 54 -9.89 40.76 -4.90
C ALA A 54 -10.20 40.21 -3.51
N LYS A 55 -11.19 40.79 -2.84
CA LYS A 55 -11.65 40.32 -1.54
C LYS A 55 -12.98 39.58 -1.69
N VAL A 56 -13.02 38.35 -1.21
CA VAL A 56 -14.24 37.52 -1.17
C VAL A 56 -14.41 37.00 0.25
N GLU A 57 -15.55 37.31 0.85
CA GLU A 57 -15.81 37.07 2.28
C GLU A 57 -14.67 37.64 3.15
N ASP A 58 -13.98 36.80 3.91
CA ASP A 58 -12.88 37.17 4.80
C ASP A 58 -11.48 36.93 4.19
N MET A 59 -11.38 36.60 2.90
CA MET A 59 -10.14 36.27 2.22
C MET A 59 -9.79 37.29 1.14
N THR A 60 -8.53 37.72 1.11
CA THR A 60 -8.00 38.65 0.09
C THR A 60 -7.02 37.89 -0.80
N CYS A 61 -7.28 37.86 -2.11
CA CYS A 61 -6.32 37.41 -3.11
C CYS A 61 -5.58 38.62 -3.69
N ARG A 62 -4.28 38.49 -3.91
CA ARG A 62 -3.42 39.58 -4.42
C ARG A 62 -2.69 39.15 -5.67
N MET A 63 -2.65 40.06 -6.64
CA MET A 63 -1.81 39.91 -7.82
C MET A 63 -0.34 40.01 -7.42
N ALA A 64 0.48 39.13 -7.98
CA ALA A 64 1.93 39.15 -7.86
C ALA A 64 2.57 39.36 -9.23
N GLY A 65 3.50 40.31 -9.33
CA GLY A 65 4.29 40.56 -10.53
C GLY A 65 5.50 39.63 -10.67
N SER A 66 5.89 38.92 -9.61
CA SER A 66 7.02 38.00 -9.59
C SER A 66 6.79 36.80 -8.67
N CYS A 67 7.59 35.74 -8.85
CA CYS A 67 7.60 34.58 -7.96
C CYS A 67 7.92 34.96 -6.50
N GLU A 68 8.84 35.90 -6.29
CA GLU A 68 9.20 36.37 -4.94
C GLU A 68 8.05 37.08 -4.25
N GLU A 69 7.31 37.92 -4.98
CA GLU A 69 6.13 38.58 -4.45
C GLU A 69 5.01 37.58 -4.13
N ALA A 70 4.82 36.58 -5.00
CA ALA A 70 3.86 35.50 -4.77
C ALA A 70 4.20 34.69 -3.50
N GLU A 71 5.49 34.38 -3.28
CA GLU A 71 5.96 33.73 -2.04
C GLU A 71 5.62 34.57 -0.80
N GLN A 72 5.89 35.87 -0.85
CA GLN A 72 5.63 36.78 0.26
C GLN A 72 4.13 36.84 0.60
N ILE A 73 3.26 36.93 -0.41
CA ILE A 73 1.79 36.91 -0.21
C ILE A 73 1.36 35.59 0.45
N MET A 74 1.78 34.45 -0.11
CA MET A 74 1.42 33.13 0.40
C MET A 74 1.95 32.87 1.82
N SER A 75 3.13 33.40 2.16
CA SER A 75 3.71 33.27 3.50
C SER A 75 2.85 33.93 4.60
N ARG A 76 2.02 34.91 4.23
CA ARG A 76 1.06 35.59 5.13
C ARG A 76 -0.27 34.84 5.27
N GLY A 77 -0.42 33.71 4.57
CA GLY A 77 -1.66 32.92 4.55
C GLY A 77 -2.72 33.46 3.58
N GLU A 78 -2.34 34.36 2.67
CA GLU A 78 -3.21 34.88 1.61
C GLU A 78 -2.92 34.15 0.28
N PRO A 79 -3.92 33.88 -0.57
CA PRO A 79 -3.65 33.34 -1.91
C PRO A 79 -3.01 34.39 -2.82
N ALA A 80 -1.93 34.01 -3.50
CA ALA A 80 -1.31 34.82 -4.56
C ALA A 80 -1.93 34.49 -5.92
N LEU A 81 -1.98 35.47 -6.83
CA LEU A 81 -2.40 35.28 -8.22
C LEU A 81 -1.32 35.77 -9.17
N MET A 82 -1.02 35.00 -10.22
CA MET A 82 -0.08 35.36 -11.27
C MET A 82 -0.72 35.19 -12.65
N ILE A 83 -0.34 36.05 -13.60
CA ILE A 83 -0.67 35.88 -15.01
C ILE A 83 0.32 34.87 -15.61
N ASP A 84 -0.10 33.61 -15.70
CA ASP A 84 0.67 32.52 -16.30
C ASP A 84 -0.28 31.46 -16.87
N PRO A 85 -0.94 31.74 -18.01
CA PRO A 85 -1.95 30.84 -18.57
C PRO A 85 -1.38 29.49 -19.01
N GLU A 86 -0.09 29.45 -19.36
CA GLU A 86 0.63 28.26 -19.81
C GLU A 86 1.16 27.41 -18.64
N GLY A 87 1.20 27.96 -17.43
CA GLY A 87 1.69 27.25 -16.25
C GLY A 87 3.21 27.05 -16.23
N LYS A 88 3.97 27.97 -16.82
CA LYS A 88 5.44 27.91 -16.87
C LYS A 88 6.07 27.85 -15.48
N CYS A 89 5.42 28.44 -14.47
CA CYS A 89 5.91 28.42 -13.10
C CYS A 89 5.97 27.02 -12.48
N LEU A 90 5.26 26.03 -13.03
CA LEU A 90 5.22 24.66 -12.49
C LEU A 90 6.61 24.01 -12.45
N GLU A 91 7.45 24.28 -13.45
CA GLU A 91 8.82 23.74 -13.52
C GLU A 91 9.69 24.19 -12.34
N CYS A 92 9.50 25.44 -11.90
CA CYS A 92 10.29 26.02 -10.82
C CYS A 92 9.71 25.71 -9.44
N TRP A 93 8.38 25.68 -9.30
CA TRP A 93 7.72 25.64 -8.00
C TRP A 93 7.37 24.24 -7.49
N LYS A 94 7.33 23.23 -8.38
CA LYS A 94 7.07 21.81 -8.04
C LYS A 94 5.99 21.64 -6.96
N PRO A 95 4.73 22.07 -7.23
CA PRO A 95 3.67 22.02 -6.24
C PRO A 95 3.36 20.57 -5.82
N LEU A 96 2.73 20.42 -4.65
CA LEU A 96 2.13 19.14 -4.24
C LEU A 96 1.05 18.71 -5.23
N ALA A 97 0.15 19.65 -5.55
CA ALA A 97 -1.00 19.41 -6.38
C ALA A 97 -1.24 20.54 -7.39
N LEU A 98 -1.71 20.17 -8.57
CA LEU A 98 -2.23 21.05 -9.59
C LEU A 98 -3.74 20.82 -9.74
N VAL A 99 -4.53 21.89 -9.61
CA VAL A 99 -5.98 21.86 -9.79
C VAL A 99 -6.37 22.68 -11.02
N ASP A 100 -6.93 22.04 -12.04
CA ASP A 100 -7.54 22.73 -13.18
C ASP A 100 -8.98 23.14 -12.84
N ALA A 101 -9.15 24.42 -12.53
CA ALA A 101 -10.42 25.05 -12.21
C ALA A 101 -10.89 26.02 -13.32
N ILE A 102 -10.35 25.91 -14.53
CA ILE A 102 -10.68 26.80 -15.67
C ILE A 102 -12.12 26.54 -16.16
N LEU A 103 -12.61 25.31 -16.03
CA LEU A 103 -13.97 24.90 -16.44
C LEU A 103 -14.27 25.13 -17.94
N ALA A 104 -13.24 24.98 -18.79
CA ALA A 104 -13.35 25.13 -20.24
C ALA A 104 -14.20 24.05 -20.93
N LYS A 105 -14.61 23.00 -20.20
CA LYS A 105 -15.35 21.82 -20.69
C LYS A 105 -14.58 20.97 -21.71
N LYS A 106 -13.28 21.23 -21.84
CA LYS A 106 -12.29 20.51 -22.63
C LYS A 106 -10.94 20.70 -21.97
N ASN A 107 -10.06 19.71 -22.09
CA ASN A 107 -8.69 19.82 -21.63
C ASN A 107 -7.93 20.89 -22.46
N LEU A 108 -7.41 21.92 -21.80
CA LEU A 108 -6.62 23.00 -22.41
C LEU A 108 -5.09 22.79 -22.25
N GLY A 109 -4.68 21.57 -21.94
CA GLY A 109 -3.27 21.18 -21.80
C GLY A 109 -2.85 20.85 -20.37
N THR A 110 -3.79 20.63 -19.44
CA THR A 110 -3.47 20.02 -18.14
C THR A 110 -3.24 18.53 -18.34
N ARG A 111 -2.11 18.02 -17.86
CA ARG A 111 -1.72 16.62 -17.97
C ARG A 111 -1.35 16.06 -16.61
N ARG A 112 -1.46 14.74 -16.48
CA ARG A 112 -1.23 13.98 -15.26
C ARG A 112 0.20 14.09 -14.72
N ASP A 113 1.17 14.37 -15.57
CA ASP A 113 2.60 14.50 -15.24
C ASP A 113 3.02 15.90 -14.75
N MET A 114 2.10 16.88 -14.72
CA MET A 114 2.43 18.27 -14.38
C MET A 114 2.63 18.53 -12.89
N ALA A 115 2.16 17.62 -12.02
CA ALA A 115 2.37 17.64 -10.58
C ALA A 115 2.20 16.22 -10.01
N PRO A 116 2.68 15.92 -8.79
CA PRO A 116 2.45 14.63 -8.13
C PRO A 116 0.96 14.28 -7.98
N ILE A 117 0.10 15.29 -7.81
CA ILE A 117 -1.35 15.15 -7.77
C ILE A 117 -1.95 16.11 -8.80
N THR A 118 -2.74 15.59 -9.72
CA THR A 118 -3.45 16.38 -10.72
C THR A 118 -4.95 16.19 -10.61
N ILE A 119 -5.69 17.28 -10.48
CA ILE A 119 -7.14 17.27 -10.28
C ILE A 119 -7.79 18.21 -11.28
N ALA A 120 -8.89 17.79 -11.90
CA ALA A 120 -9.67 18.66 -12.77
C ALA A 120 -11.12 18.84 -12.28
N LEU A 121 -11.70 20.02 -12.51
CA LEU A 121 -13.08 20.32 -12.15
C LEU A 121 -14.01 20.14 -13.36
N GLY A 122 -14.96 19.21 -13.25
CA GLY A 122 -16.06 19.05 -14.19
C GLY A 122 -15.69 18.34 -15.50
N PRO A 123 -16.57 18.41 -16.51
CA PRO A 123 -16.39 17.67 -17.75
C PRO A 123 -15.22 18.21 -18.59
N GLY A 124 -14.69 17.38 -19.48
CA GLY A 124 -13.58 17.72 -20.38
C GLY A 124 -12.25 17.04 -20.04
N PHE A 125 -12.25 16.21 -18.99
CA PHE A 125 -11.12 15.42 -18.51
C PHE A 125 -11.59 14.00 -18.15
N THR A 126 -10.68 13.04 -18.28
CA THR A 126 -10.86 11.65 -17.85
C THR A 126 -9.88 11.33 -16.71
N ALA A 127 -10.41 10.98 -15.53
CA ALA A 127 -9.62 10.51 -14.40
C ALA A 127 -8.96 9.16 -14.73
N GLY A 128 -7.68 9.02 -14.39
CA GLY A 128 -6.83 7.87 -14.74
C GLY A 128 -6.05 8.06 -16.04
N GLU A 129 -6.50 8.96 -16.93
CA GLU A 129 -5.86 9.26 -18.22
C GLU A 129 -5.27 10.67 -18.24
N ASP A 130 -6.12 11.70 -18.18
CA ASP A 130 -5.71 13.11 -18.24
C ASP A 130 -5.16 13.62 -16.90
N VAL A 131 -5.76 13.17 -15.80
CA VAL A 131 -5.50 13.61 -14.42
C VAL A 131 -5.74 12.47 -13.43
N ASP A 132 -5.27 12.60 -12.20
CA ASP A 132 -5.46 11.57 -11.16
C ASP A 132 -6.91 11.52 -10.63
N ALA A 133 -7.60 12.66 -10.58
CA ALA A 133 -9.00 12.71 -10.18
C ALA A 133 -9.77 13.83 -10.90
N VAL A 134 -11.07 13.58 -11.09
CA VAL A 134 -12.03 14.58 -11.59
C VAL A 134 -13.08 14.83 -10.52
N ILE A 135 -13.40 16.10 -10.26
CA ILE A 135 -14.46 16.48 -9.32
C ILE A 135 -15.76 16.76 -10.08
N GLU A 136 -16.84 16.10 -9.68
CA GLU A 136 -18.16 16.34 -10.28
C GLU A 136 -18.68 17.75 -9.95
N THR A 137 -19.14 18.48 -10.97
CA THR A 137 -19.60 19.87 -10.86
C THR A 137 -21.07 20.07 -11.20
N LYS A 138 -21.76 19.04 -11.69
CA LYS A 138 -23.20 19.05 -11.95
C LYS A 138 -23.95 19.03 -10.62
N ARG A 139 -24.91 19.96 -10.46
CA ARG A 139 -25.79 19.99 -9.29
C ARG A 139 -26.62 18.70 -9.24
N GLY A 140 -26.74 18.11 -8.05
CA GLY A 140 -27.45 16.87 -7.80
C GLY A 140 -26.75 16.04 -6.73
N HIS A 141 -27.14 14.77 -6.59
CA HIS A 141 -26.59 13.85 -5.58
C HIS A 141 -25.08 13.59 -5.70
N GLN A 142 -24.48 13.89 -6.84
CA GLN A 142 -23.06 13.63 -7.10
C GLN A 142 -22.19 14.89 -7.03
N LEU A 143 -22.75 16.07 -6.74
CA LEU A 143 -21.99 17.31 -6.70
C LEU A 143 -20.83 17.24 -5.70
N GLY A 144 -19.61 17.54 -6.17
CA GLY A 144 -18.39 17.50 -5.35
C GLY A 144 -17.79 16.10 -5.19
N ARG A 145 -18.38 15.06 -5.76
CA ARG A 145 -17.85 13.70 -5.70
C ARG A 145 -16.50 13.60 -6.41
N VAL A 146 -15.56 12.88 -5.78
CA VAL A 146 -14.27 12.51 -6.36
C VAL A 146 -14.45 11.31 -7.30
N ILE A 147 -14.08 11.48 -8.56
CA ILE A 147 -14.08 10.44 -9.59
C ILE A 147 -12.63 10.05 -9.84
N ARG A 148 -12.31 8.75 -9.65
CA ARG A 148 -10.95 8.21 -9.80
C ARG A 148 -10.68 7.53 -11.15
N GLU A 149 -11.76 7.16 -11.83
CA GLU A 149 -11.70 6.52 -13.13
C GLU A 149 -12.90 7.00 -13.95
N GLY A 150 -12.65 7.48 -15.17
CA GLY A 150 -13.67 8.05 -16.05
C GLY A 150 -13.89 9.55 -15.88
N ALA A 151 -14.98 10.07 -16.47
CA ALA A 151 -15.23 11.51 -16.59
C ALA A 151 -16.43 11.98 -15.76
N ALA A 152 -16.46 13.27 -15.42
CA ALA A 152 -17.64 13.92 -14.86
C ALA A 152 -18.81 13.97 -15.88
N ILE A 153 -20.02 14.18 -15.38
CA ILE A 153 -21.21 14.24 -16.23
C ILE A 153 -21.08 15.39 -17.23
N ALA A 154 -21.35 15.08 -18.51
CA ALA A 154 -21.29 16.03 -19.61
C ALA A 154 -22.13 17.30 -19.33
N ASN A 155 -21.61 18.44 -19.80
CA ASN A 155 -22.27 19.72 -19.62
C ASN A 155 -23.63 19.75 -20.36
N THR A 156 -24.72 19.83 -19.62
CA THR A 156 -26.09 19.90 -20.18
C THR A 156 -26.43 21.26 -20.81
N GLY A 157 -25.65 22.32 -20.55
CA GLY A 157 -25.93 23.68 -21.03
C GLY A 157 -27.12 24.36 -20.36
N ILE A 158 -27.83 23.67 -19.46
CA ILE A 158 -29.00 24.21 -18.75
C ILE A 158 -28.53 24.71 -17.37
N PRO A 159 -28.72 26.01 -17.04
CA PRO A 159 -28.43 26.53 -15.72
C PRO A 159 -29.32 25.87 -14.65
N GLY A 160 -28.79 25.67 -13.45
CA GLY A 160 -29.59 25.17 -12.31
C GLY A 160 -30.79 26.07 -12.01
N ILE A 161 -31.92 25.47 -11.64
CA ILE A 161 -33.17 26.17 -11.33
C ILE A 161 -33.05 26.91 -9.99
N ILE A 162 -33.48 28.17 -9.95
CA ILE A 162 -33.57 28.98 -8.73
C ILE A 162 -34.97 29.57 -8.68
N ALA A 163 -35.71 29.32 -7.59
CA ALA A 163 -37.11 29.72 -7.43
C ALA A 163 -37.98 29.39 -8.67
N GLY A 164 -37.76 28.22 -9.30
CA GLY A 164 -38.49 27.79 -10.50
C GLY A 164 -37.95 28.32 -11.84
N VAL A 165 -36.97 29.23 -11.85
CA VAL A 165 -36.40 29.81 -13.08
C VAL A 165 -35.05 29.17 -13.42
N GLY A 166 -34.95 28.62 -14.64
CA GLY A 166 -33.74 27.96 -15.15
C GLY A 166 -32.97 28.82 -16.16
N LYS A 167 -33.21 28.60 -17.45
CA LYS A 167 -32.45 29.22 -18.56
C LYS A 167 -32.58 30.74 -18.61
N ASP A 168 -33.78 31.25 -18.35
CA ASP A 168 -34.08 32.68 -18.49
C ASP A 168 -33.33 33.57 -17.51
N ARG A 169 -32.76 33.01 -16.45
CA ARG A 169 -31.97 33.78 -15.48
C ARG A 169 -30.55 34.12 -15.97
N VAL A 170 -30.05 33.39 -16.97
CA VAL A 170 -28.68 33.54 -17.49
C VAL A 170 -28.73 34.14 -18.89
N LEU A 171 -28.21 35.35 -19.01
CA LEU A 171 -28.18 36.05 -20.28
C LEU A 171 -26.88 35.73 -21.02
N HIS A 172 -27.01 35.56 -22.33
CA HIS A 172 -25.89 35.32 -23.24
C HIS A 172 -25.88 36.38 -24.33
N SER A 173 -24.69 36.76 -24.79
CA SER A 173 -24.54 37.77 -25.84
C SER A 173 -25.20 37.29 -27.14
N PRO A 174 -26.08 38.08 -27.77
CA PRO A 174 -26.72 37.71 -29.04
C PRO A 174 -25.73 37.69 -30.21
N GLU A 175 -24.68 38.51 -30.14
CA GLU A 175 -23.66 38.70 -31.19
C GLU A 175 -22.27 38.90 -30.57
N ALA A 176 -21.24 38.98 -31.41
CA ALA A 176 -19.92 39.41 -30.97
C ALA A 176 -19.87 40.95 -30.88
N GLY A 177 -19.18 41.49 -29.88
CA GLY A 177 -19.11 42.93 -29.67
C GLY A 177 -18.47 43.31 -28.33
N ILE A 178 -18.54 44.59 -27.99
CA ILE A 178 -18.06 45.16 -26.72
C ILE A 178 -19.28 45.48 -25.85
N LEU A 179 -19.32 44.92 -24.63
CA LEU A 179 -20.44 45.17 -23.72
C LEU A 179 -20.19 46.44 -22.87
N HIS A 180 -21.15 47.36 -22.85
CA HIS A 180 -21.16 48.56 -22.02
C HIS A 180 -22.25 48.45 -20.96
N ASN A 181 -21.87 48.48 -19.69
CA ASN A 181 -22.79 48.23 -18.59
C ASN A 181 -23.64 49.47 -18.26
N VAL A 182 -24.94 49.27 -18.06
CA VAL A 182 -25.88 50.31 -17.57
C VAL A 182 -26.23 50.07 -16.11
N CYS A 183 -26.51 48.81 -15.76
CA CYS A 183 -26.74 48.38 -14.39
C CYS A 183 -25.45 47.85 -13.75
N HIS A 184 -25.47 47.74 -12.43
CA HIS A 184 -24.39 47.21 -11.61
C HIS A 184 -24.83 45.91 -10.94
N ILE A 185 -23.87 45.05 -10.60
CA ILE A 185 -24.15 43.91 -9.71
C ILE A 185 -24.73 44.49 -8.42
N THR A 186 -25.79 43.87 -7.91
CA THR A 186 -26.69 44.27 -6.81
C THR A 186 -27.87 45.17 -7.16
N ASP A 187 -27.98 45.65 -8.40
CA ASP A 187 -29.19 46.37 -8.82
C ASP A 187 -30.39 45.41 -8.90
N THR A 188 -31.56 45.88 -8.43
CA THR A 188 -32.82 45.20 -8.71
C THR A 188 -33.32 45.64 -10.09
N VAL A 189 -33.53 44.67 -10.99
CA VAL A 189 -33.93 44.91 -12.37
C VAL A 189 -35.35 44.40 -12.64
N LYS A 190 -36.06 45.08 -13.53
CA LYS A 190 -37.37 44.65 -14.05
C LYS A 190 -37.22 44.01 -15.42
N LYS A 191 -38.00 42.97 -15.71
CA LYS A 191 -38.02 42.34 -17.03
C LYS A 191 -38.25 43.40 -18.12
N GLY A 192 -37.39 43.43 -19.12
CA GLY A 192 -37.39 44.42 -20.20
C GLY A 192 -36.52 45.65 -19.93
N GLN A 193 -36.06 45.90 -18.69
CA GLN A 193 -35.14 46.98 -18.37
C GLN A 193 -33.78 46.74 -19.03
N THR A 194 -33.24 47.72 -19.73
CA THR A 194 -31.90 47.67 -20.32
C THR A 194 -30.84 47.58 -19.21
N ILE A 195 -30.07 46.49 -19.19
CA ILE A 195 -29.00 46.28 -18.21
C ILE A 195 -27.61 46.56 -18.79
N ALA A 196 -27.47 46.50 -20.12
CA ALA A 196 -26.24 46.79 -20.84
C ALA A 196 -26.55 47.12 -22.31
N TYR A 197 -25.59 47.74 -22.99
CA TYR A 197 -25.56 47.91 -24.43
C TYR A 197 -24.46 47.03 -25.02
N LEU A 198 -24.69 46.42 -26.18
CA LEU A 198 -23.67 45.69 -26.93
C LEU A 198 -23.33 46.48 -28.18
N GLU A 199 -22.10 46.98 -28.25
CA GLU A 199 -21.55 47.62 -29.45
C GLU A 199 -21.01 46.55 -30.39
N THR A 200 -21.67 46.37 -31.55
CA THR A 200 -21.28 45.42 -32.59
C THR A 200 -20.90 46.16 -33.88
N ASP A 201 -20.32 45.44 -34.84
CA ASP A 201 -20.04 45.97 -36.18
C ASP A 201 -21.32 46.41 -36.94
N HIS A 202 -22.50 46.01 -36.45
CA HIS A 202 -23.81 46.31 -37.03
C HIS A 202 -24.60 47.40 -36.26
N GLY A 203 -24.01 47.97 -35.20
CA GLY A 203 -24.61 49.02 -34.39
C GLY A 203 -24.67 48.68 -32.90
N ILE A 204 -25.45 49.46 -32.15
CA ILE A 204 -25.63 49.29 -30.71
C ILE A 204 -26.93 48.51 -30.46
N LEU A 205 -26.83 47.38 -29.77
CA LEU A 205 -27.95 46.54 -29.37
C LEU A 205 -28.24 46.71 -27.87
N GLU A 206 -29.51 46.80 -27.49
CA GLU A 206 -29.92 46.77 -26.09
C GLU A 206 -29.94 45.33 -25.55
N ILE A 207 -29.41 45.15 -24.34
CA ILE A 207 -29.50 43.91 -23.59
C ILE A 207 -30.54 44.10 -22.47
N PRO A 208 -31.81 43.69 -22.66
CA PRO A 208 -32.83 43.78 -21.64
C PRO A 208 -32.72 42.64 -20.62
N ALA A 209 -33.08 42.92 -19.36
CA ALA A 209 -33.29 41.90 -18.35
C ALA A 209 -34.40 40.94 -18.78
N THR A 210 -34.14 39.64 -18.69
CA THR A 210 -35.04 38.57 -19.11
C THR A 210 -36.11 38.23 -18.06
N ILE A 211 -35.85 38.56 -16.80
CA ILE A 211 -36.72 38.34 -15.64
C ILE A 211 -36.62 39.52 -14.67
N ASP A 212 -37.60 39.64 -13.78
CA ASP A 212 -37.48 40.46 -12.57
C ASP A 212 -36.50 39.79 -11.60
N GLY A 213 -35.69 40.58 -10.90
CA GLY A 213 -34.83 40.05 -9.84
C GLY A 213 -33.62 40.91 -9.52
N LEU A 214 -32.69 40.33 -8.78
CA LEU A 214 -31.42 40.92 -8.39
C LEU A 214 -30.34 40.57 -9.42
N LEU A 215 -29.69 41.57 -10.01
CA LEU A 215 -28.55 41.35 -10.91
C LEU A 215 -27.34 40.90 -10.09
N ARG A 216 -27.14 39.59 -9.95
CA ARG A 216 -26.09 39.02 -9.11
C ARG A 216 -24.77 38.76 -9.82
N GLY A 217 -24.76 38.89 -11.15
CA GLY A 217 -23.55 38.77 -11.95
C GLY A 217 -23.70 39.51 -13.26
N LEU A 218 -22.64 40.22 -13.65
CA LEU A 218 -22.53 40.99 -14.87
C LEU A 218 -21.05 41.01 -15.26
N ILE A 219 -20.75 40.68 -16.51
CA ILE A 219 -19.39 40.74 -17.06
C ILE A 219 -18.83 42.17 -16.94
N ARG A 220 -17.51 42.31 -16.94
CA ARG A 220 -16.85 43.60 -16.78
C ARG A 220 -17.28 44.57 -17.89
N ASP A 221 -17.34 45.86 -17.53
CA ASP A 221 -17.60 46.91 -18.50
C ASP A 221 -16.51 46.95 -19.57
N ARG A 222 -16.90 47.19 -20.82
CA ARG A 222 -16.07 47.17 -22.03
C ARG A 222 -15.39 45.83 -22.33
N TYR A 223 -15.92 44.73 -21.81
CA TYR A 223 -15.37 43.40 -22.08
C TYR A 223 -15.79 42.90 -23.48
N PRO A 224 -14.86 42.37 -24.29
CA PRO A 224 -15.18 41.79 -25.60
C PRO A 224 -15.87 40.43 -25.43
N VAL A 225 -17.01 40.24 -26.07
CA VAL A 225 -17.82 39.01 -25.98
C VAL A 225 -18.05 38.42 -27.36
N THR A 226 -18.23 37.10 -27.42
CA THR A 226 -18.65 36.38 -28.63
C THR A 226 -20.12 36.01 -28.57
N LYS A 227 -20.71 35.65 -29.71
CA LYS A 227 -22.09 35.16 -29.75
C LYS A 227 -22.25 33.93 -28.85
N GLY A 228 -23.25 33.96 -27.97
CA GLY A 228 -23.52 32.91 -26.99
C GLY A 228 -22.64 32.96 -25.74
N PHE A 229 -21.77 33.96 -25.59
CA PHE A 229 -20.97 34.16 -24.38
C PHE A 229 -21.86 34.56 -23.20
N LYS A 230 -21.68 33.98 -22.01
CA LYS A 230 -22.48 34.36 -20.83
C LYS A 230 -22.11 35.78 -20.41
N ILE A 231 -23.09 36.66 -20.23
CA ILE A 231 -22.85 38.09 -19.91
C ILE A 231 -23.46 38.54 -18.58
N ALA A 232 -24.57 37.93 -18.15
CA ALA A 232 -25.22 38.28 -16.89
C ALA A 232 -25.94 37.10 -16.25
N ASP A 233 -26.23 37.21 -14.95
CA ASP A 233 -26.98 36.24 -14.16
C ASP A 233 -27.89 37.01 -13.19
N ILE A 234 -29.20 36.83 -13.31
CA ILE A 234 -30.22 37.46 -12.45
C ILE A 234 -30.72 36.41 -11.45
N ASP A 235 -30.77 36.74 -10.16
CA ASP A 235 -31.44 35.92 -9.16
C ASP A 235 -32.88 36.39 -8.99
N PRO A 236 -33.90 35.55 -9.21
CA PRO A 236 -35.29 35.96 -9.03
C PRO A 236 -35.65 36.30 -7.57
N ARG A 237 -34.80 35.93 -6.60
CA ARG A 237 -35.00 36.17 -5.16
C ARG A 237 -34.30 37.48 -4.78
N ILE A 238 -35.07 38.56 -4.64
CA ILE A 238 -34.55 39.90 -4.34
C ILE A 238 -34.01 39.97 -2.90
N GLU A 239 -34.60 39.20 -2.01
CA GLU A 239 -34.23 39.08 -0.59
C GLU A 239 -32.86 38.44 -0.37
N GLU A 240 -32.30 37.76 -1.37
CA GLU A 240 -31.02 37.03 -1.32
C GLU A 240 -29.82 37.92 -1.70
N TYR A 241 -29.84 39.19 -1.26
CA TYR A 241 -28.84 40.20 -1.58
C TYR A 241 -27.40 39.76 -1.27
N ASP A 242 -27.21 39.12 -0.12
CA ASP A 242 -25.90 38.66 0.35
C ASP A 242 -25.27 37.61 -0.58
N ASN A 243 -26.07 36.89 -1.37
CA ASN A 243 -25.55 35.95 -2.37
C ASN A 243 -24.82 36.65 -3.52
N CYS A 244 -24.83 37.98 -3.62
CA CYS A 244 -23.92 38.69 -4.51
C CYS A 244 -22.46 38.65 -4.03
N PHE A 245 -22.21 38.41 -2.74
CA PHE A 245 -20.89 38.54 -2.11
C PHE A 245 -20.37 37.26 -1.47
N THR A 246 -21.17 36.19 -1.47
CA THR A 246 -20.81 34.91 -0.85
C THR A 246 -20.51 33.80 -1.85
N ILE A 247 -19.59 32.94 -1.46
CA ILE A 247 -19.20 31.74 -2.20
C ILE A 247 -20.40 30.79 -2.23
N SER A 248 -20.80 30.37 -3.44
CA SER A 248 -21.97 29.50 -3.59
C SER A 248 -21.78 28.15 -2.91
N ASP A 249 -22.89 27.56 -2.48
CA ASP A 249 -22.99 26.15 -2.07
C ASP A 249 -22.26 25.20 -3.02
N LYS A 250 -22.45 25.38 -4.33
CA LYS A 250 -21.80 24.58 -5.38
C LYS A 250 -20.29 24.73 -5.36
N ALA A 251 -19.78 25.96 -5.29
CA ALA A 251 -18.34 26.21 -5.25
C ALA A 251 -17.72 25.63 -3.95
N ARG A 252 -18.43 25.71 -2.81
CA ARG A 252 -17.99 25.11 -1.55
C ARG A 252 -17.95 23.58 -1.61
N CYS A 253 -18.97 22.92 -2.17
CA CYS A 253 -18.99 21.48 -2.35
C CYS A 253 -17.87 20.99 -3.26
N ILE A 254 -17.64 21.68 -4.39
CA ILE A 254 -16.55 21.36 -5.32
C ILE A 254 -15.18 21.52 -4.63
N GLY A 255 -14.98 22.63 -3.91
CA GLY A 255 -13.74 22.85 -3.14
C GLY A 255 -13.53 21.79 -2.05
N GLY A 256 -14.61 21.29 -1.43
CA GLY A 256 -14.56 20.15 -0.52
C GLY A 256 -14.08 18.87 -1.20
N GLY A 257 -14.61 18.56 -2.38
CA GLY A 257 -14.17 17.40 -3.19
C GLY A 257 -12.70 17.49 -3.61
N VAL A 258 -12.22 18.69 -3.95
CA VAL A 258 -10.78 18.91 -4.24
C VAL A 258 -9.93 18.60 -3.02
N LEU A 259 -10.29 19.14 -1.85
CA LEU A 259 -9.55 18.88 -0.61
C LEU A 259 -9.53 17.39 -0.27
N GLU A 260 -10.67 16.71 -0.39
CA GLU A 260 -10.79 15.27 -0.20
C GLU A 260 -9.87 14.50 -1.14
N ALA A 261 -9.86 14.85 -2.43
CA ALA A 261 -9.01 14.20 -3.43
C ALA A 261 -7.52 14.39 -3.14
N ILE A 262 -7.08 15.60 -2.75
CA ILE A 262 -5.68 15.86 -2.37
C ILE A 262 -5.29 14.98 -1.19
N LEU A 263 -6.06 15.00 -0.10
CA LEU A 263 -5.72 14.23 1.11
C LEU A 263 -5.72 12.71 0.84
N MET A 264 -6.66 12.22 0.03
CA MET A 264 -6.73 10.80 -0.35
C MET A 264 -5.51 10.38 -1.18
N LEU A 265 -5.17 11.14 -2.23
CA LEU A 265 -4.05 10.82 -3.11
C LEU A 265 -2.70 11.03 -2.41
N GLN A 266 -2.61 11.98 -1.48
CA GLN A 266 -1.43 12.18 -0.64
C GLN A 266 -1.20 11.00 0.30
N ALA A 267 -2.24 10.49 0.96
CA ALA A 267 -2.13 9.30 1.80
C ALA A 267 -1.66 8.06 1.01
N GLU A 268 -2.12 7.91 -0.23
CA GLU A 268 -1.67 6.83 -1.14
C GLU A 268 -0.19 7.01 -1.55
N GLY A 269 0.23 8.23 -1.86
CA GLY A 269 1.63 8.56 -2.16
C GLY A 269 2.55 8.41 -0.95
N GLU A 270 2.08 8.72 0.26
CA GLU A 270 2.81 8.52 1.51
C GLU A 270 2.98 7.03 1.83
N THR A 271 1.97 6.19 1.59
CA THR A 271 2.15 4.72 1.66
C THR A 271 3.13 4.16 0.64
N ALA A 272 3.41 4.88 -0.45
CA ALA A 272 4.48 4.54 -1.40
C ALA A 272 5.85 5.13 -1.01
N ARG A 273 5.88 6.27 -0.31
CA ARG A 273 7.11 6.94 0.20
C ARG A 273 7.64 6.36 1.51
N ASP A 274 6.82 5.63 2.27
CA ASP A 274 7.28 4.84 3.43
C ASP A 274 8.17 3.64 3.04
N GLY A 275 8.50 3.51 1.76
CA GLY A 275 9.34 2.45 1.21
C GLY A 275 8.55 1.16 0.99
N LEU A 276 8.91 0.43 -0.06
CA LEU A 276 8.36 -0.90 -0.31
C LEU A 276 9.17 -1.94 0.47
N TYR A 277 8.55 -2.57 1.46
CA TYR A 277 9.15 -3.74 2.11
C TYR A 277 9.08 -4.96 1.19
N ALA A 278 10.21 -5.43 0.66
CA ALA A 278 10.33 -6.59 -0.20
C ALA A 278 11.19 -7.71 0.44
N ASP A 279 11.17 -7.83 1.77
CA ASP A 279 11.94 -8.84 2.54
C ASP A 279 11.04 -9.75 3.43
N TYR A 280 9.83 -10.07 2.98
CA TYR A 280 8.87 -10.93 3.69
C TYR A 280 9.41 -12.31 4.08
N ALA A 281 10.33 -12.88 3.29
CA ALA A 281 10.96 -14.16 3.59
C ALA A 281 11.95 -14.09 4.78
N ALA A 282 12.38 -12.90 5.19
CA ALA A 282 13.08 -12.71 6.46
C ALA A 282 12.09 -12.62 7.62
N THR A 283 11.11 -11.72 7.54
CA THR A 283 10.03 -11.59 8.50
C THR A 283 8.84 -10.91 7.84
N ASN A 284 7.61 -11.28 8.19
CA ASN A 284 6.44 -10.54 7.71
C ASN A 284 6.20 -9.35 8.68
N PRO A 285 6.30 -8.08 8.24
CA PRO A 285 6.08 -6.92 9.12
C PRO A 285 4.59 -6.63 9.35
N SER A 286 3.74 -7.04 8.41
CA SER A 286 2.31 -6.80 8.39
C SER A 286 1.56 -7.86 9.17
N LYS A 287 1.25 -7.54 10.43
CA LYS A 287 0.46 -8.42 11.30
C LYS A 287 -0.99 -7.93 11.40
N PRO A 288 -1.99 -8.83 11.31
CA PRO A 288 -3.37 -8.48 11.57
C PRO A 288 -3.52 -7.79 12.94
N PRO A 289 -4.42 -6.78 13.10
CA PRO A 289 -4.61 -6.09 14.37
C PRO A 289 -4.86 -7.03 15.57
N GLN A 290 -5.52 -8.16 15.32
CA GLN A 290 -5.82 -9.21 16.29
C GLN A 290 -4.55 -9.77 16.94
N VAL A 291 -3.43 -9.83 16.22
CA VAL A 291 -2.14 -10.29 16.76
C VAL A 291 -1.64 -9.32 17.81
N LYS A 292 -1.65 -8.02 17.52
CA LYS A 292 -1.22 -6.97 18.45
C LYS A 292 -2.10 -6.94 19.68
N GLU A 293 -3.42 -7.05 19.50
CA GLU A 293 -4.39 -7.10 20.59
C GLU A 293 -4.16 -8.32 21.50
N ALA A 294 -3.94 -9.51 20.91
CA ALA A 294 -3.68 -10.73 21.67
C ALA A 294 -2.40 -10.63 22.51
N VAL A 295 -1.33 -10.08 21.95
CA VAL A 295 -0.08 -9.79 22.68
C VAL A 295 -0.37 -8.83 23.84
N CYS A 296 -0.99 -7.68 23.59
CA CYS A 296 -1.29 -6.70 24.65
C CYS A 296 -2.16 -7.29 25.77
N ARG A 297 -3.20 -8.06 25.42
CA ARG A 297 -4.07 -8.71 26.40
C ARG A 297 -3.33 -9.75 27.24
N SER A 298 -2.41 -10.49 26.63
CA SER A 298 -1.62 -11.52 27.31
C SER A 298 -0.67 -10.95 28.38
N LEU A 299 -0.19 -9.71 28.21
CA LEU A 299 0.67 -9.04 29.20
C LEU A 299 -0.04 -8.80 30.53
N SER A 300 -1.37 -8.81 30.54
CA SER A 300 -2.20 -8.72 31.75
C SER A 300 -2.53 -10.10 32.36
N CYS A 301 -2.02 -11.20 31.79
CA CYS A 301 -2.19 -12.55 32.32
C CYS A 301 -1.08 -12.92 33.31
N GLY A 302 -1.34 -13.89 34.20
CA GLY A 302 -0.32 -14.43 35.11
C GLY A 302 0.63 -15.41 34.42
N ASN A 303 1.47 -16.10 35.18
CA ASN A 303 2.36 -17.15 34.63
C ASN A 303 1.63 -18.51 34.59
N ALA A 304 1.70 -19.22 33.46
CA ALA A 304 1.12 -20.55 33.32
C ALA A 304 1.90 -21.60 34.13
N GLY A 305 1.21 -22.59 34.71
CA GLY A 305 1.85 -23.69 35.44
C GLY A 305 2.47 -23.33 36.79
N ARG A 306 2.26 -22.11 37.31
CA ARG A 306 2.87 -21.63 38.57
C ARG A 306 1.88 -21.24 39.67
N GLY A 307 0.60 -21.54 39.51
CA GLY A 307 -0.42 -21.29 40.53
C GLY A 307 -1.83 -21.71 40.11
N VAL A 308 -2.77 -21.67 41.06
CA VAL A 308 -4.19 -22.01 40.84
C VAL A 308 -5.10 -20.78 40.79
N HIS A 309 -4.55 -19.57 40.86
CA HIS A 309 -5.31 -18.32 40.82
C HIS A 309 -5.77 -17.97 39.39
N ARG A 310 -6.86 -17.19 39.27
CA ARG A 310 -7.54 -16.86 38.00
C ARG A 310 -6.59 -16.40 36.88
N ALA A 311 -5.57 -15.62 37.22
CA ALA A 311 -4.58 -15.13 36.25
C ALA A 311 -3.64 -16.22 35.72
N SER A 312 -3.23 -17.20 36.55
CA SER A 312 -2.39 -18.33 36.14
C SER A 312 -3.18 -19.35 35.31
N LEU A 313 -4.44 -19.61 35.70
CA LEU A 313 -5.36 -20.44 34.93
C LEU A 313 -5.71 -19.82 33.56
N GLY A 314 -5.86 -18.50 33.49
CA GLY A 314 -6.06 -17.77 32.24
C GLY A 314 -4.88 -17.93 31.28
N ALA A 315 -3.65 -17.84 31.78
CA ALA A 315 -2.45 -18.04 30.98
C ALA A 315 -2.31 -19.47 30.47
N ALA A 316 -2.55 -20.47 31.33
CA ALA A 316 -2.54 -21.88 30.92
C ALA A 316 -3.57 -22.18 29.81
N ARG A 317 -4.78 -21.62 29.92
CA ARG A 317 -5.82 -21.75 28.87
C ARG A 317 -5.41 -21.11 27.54
N ASN A 318 -4.73 -19.95 27.57
CA ASN A 318 -4.26 -19.31 26.35
C ASN A 318 -3.20 -20.16 25.64
N ILE A 319 -2.25 -20.73 26.39
CA ILE A 319 -1.22 -21.61 25.82
C ILE A 319 -1.85 -22.88 25.25
N TYR A 320 -2.76 -23.53 25.99
CA TYR A 320 -3.46 -24.72 25.50
C TYR A 320 -4.25 -24.44 24.23
N ARG A 321 -4.97 -23.30 24.18
CA ARG A 321 -5.67 -22.87 22.96
C ARG A 321 -4.73 -22.68 21.79
N ALA A 322 -3.55 -22.07 22.02
CA ALA A 322 -2.56 -21.93 20.96
C ALA A 322 -2.09 -23.30 20.44
N ARG A 323 -1.89 -24.28 21.32
CA ARG A 323 -1.58 -25.66 20.90
C ARG A 323 -2.69 -26.28 20.08
N GLN A 324 -3.94 -26.13 20.50
CA GLN A 324 -5.10 -26.61 19.73
C GLN A 324 -5.12 -26.00 18.33
N THR A 325 -4.98 -24.67 18.24
CA THR A 325 -4.92 -23.96 16.95
C THR A 325 -3.78 -24.47 16.06
N VAL A 326 -2.57 -24.67 16.61
CA VAL A 326 -1.43 -25.21 15.84
C VAL A 326 -1.67 -26.66 15.41
N CYS A 327 -2.21 -27.48 16.32
CA CYS A 327 -2.58 -28.87 16.08
C CYS A 327 -3.57 -28.99 14.93
N ASP A 328 -4.66 -28.21 14.98
CA ASP A 328 -5.69 -28.18 13.94
C ASP A 328 -5.13 -27.66 12.61
N PHE A 329 -4.26 -26.65 12.66
CA PHE A 329 -3.68 -26.04 11.46
C PHE A 329 -2.75 -26.97 10.68
N PHE A 330 -1.95 -27.80 11.37
CA PHE A 330 -1.00 -28.73 10.74
C PHE A 330 -1.49 -30.19 10.69
N GLY A 331 -2.68 -30.49 11.20
CA GLY A 331 -3.19 -31.85 11.28
C GLY A 331 -2.38 -32.74 12.23
N CYS A 332 -2.05 -32.23 13.42
CA CYS A 332 -1.42 -33.04 14.47
C CYS A 332 -2.45 -33.95 15.14
N SER A 333 -2.00 -35.05 15.73
CA SER A 333 -2.86 -36.03 16.43
C SER A 333 -3.54 -35.45 17.68
N CYS A 334 -2.79 -34.69 18.48
CA CYS A 334 -3.33 -33.99 19.65
C CYS A 334 -2.50 -32.74 20.01
N PRO A 335 -3.11 -31.76 20.72
CA PRO A 335 -2.44 -30.52 21.13
C PRO A 335 -1.21 -30.72 21.99
N GLU A 336 -1.14 -31.81 22.77
CA GLU A 336 -0.04 -32.14 23.66
C GLU A 336 1.25 -32.45 22.89
N GLN A 337 1.17 -32.80 21.59
CA GLN A 337 2.33 -33.02 20.73
C GLN A 337 2.93 -31.75 20.13
N VAL A 338 2.37 -30.58 20.45
CA VAL A 338 2.92 -29.29 20.05
C VAL A 338 3.79 -28.77 21.17
N SER A 339 5.04 -28.39 20.88
CA SER A 339 5.92 -27.65 21.81
C SER A 339 6.36 -26.33 21.21
N PHE A 340 6.39 -25.28 22.05
CA PHE A 340 6.80 -23.94 21.66
C PHE A 340 8.27 -23.70 21.98
N THR A 341 8.95 -23.01 21.07
CA THR A 341 10.36 -22.63 21.20
C THR A 341 10.51 -21.14 20.88
N SER A 342 11.73 -20.60 20.98
CA SER A 342 12.01 -19.22 20.60
C SER A 342 11.95 -18.97 19.08
N GLY A 343 11.84 -20.02 18.27
CA GLY A 343 11.82 -19.95 16.82
C GLY A 343 12.28 -21.26 16.17
N ILE A 344 12.15 -21.35 14.85
CA ILE A 344 12.41 -22.62 14.14
C ILE A 344 13.84 -23.15 14.30
N THR A 345 14.84 -22.27 14.44
CA THR A 345 16.23 -22.70 14.69
C THR A 345 16.36 -23.49 15.99
N ALA A 346 15.65 -23.08 17.05
CA ALA A 346 15.63 -23.82 18.32
C ALA A 346 14.89 -25.15 18.15
N SER A 347 13.77 -25.15 17.43
CA SER A 347 13.00 -26.36 17.10
C SER A 347 13.83 -27.39 16.33
N LEU A 348 14.54 -26.97 15.28
CA LEU A 348 15.40 -27.84 14.47
C LEU A 348 16.58 -28.38 15.27
N ASN A 349 17.20 -27.56 16.15
CA ASN A 349 18.23 -28.05 17.06
C ASN A 349 17.68 -29.13 17.99
N MET A 350 16.50 -28.92 18.57
CA MET A 350 15.83 -29.91 19.41
C MET A 350 15.52 -31.19 18.64
N ALA A 351 14.92 -31.07 17.44
CA ALA A 351 14.60 -32.20 16.58
C ALA A 351 15.85 -33.02 16.22
N LEU A 352 16.89 -32.37 15.70
CA LEU A 352 18.09 -33.06 15.21
C LEU A 352 18.91 -33.66 16.35
N LYS A 353 19.27 -32.86 17.36
CA LYS A 353 20.13 -33.30 18.47
C LYS A 353 19.39 -34.25 19.43
N GLY A 354 18.07 -34.09 19.54
CA GLY A 354 17.21 -34.97 20.33
C GLY A 354 16.98 -36.33 19.69
N THR A 355 17.10 -36.43 18.36
CA THR A 355 16.81 -37.66 17.60
C THR A 355 18.07 -38.48 17.29
N LEU A 356 19.13 -37.83 16.81
CA LEU A 356 20.30 -38.51 16.22
C LEU A 356 21.35 -38.88 17.26
N ASN A 357 22.02 -40.01 17.06
CA ASN A 357 23.07 -40.55 17.92
C ASN A 357 24.34 -40.83 17.11
N PRO A 358 25.52 -40.90 17.75
CA PRO A 358 26.71 -41.41 17.09
C PRO A 358 26.45 -42.78 16.44
N GLY A 359 26.86 -42.94 15.18
CA GLY A 359 26.60 -44.13 14.36
C GLY A 359 25.35 -44.07 13.48
N ASP A 360 24.42 -43.14 13.75
CA ASP A 360 23.27 -42.90 12.87
C ASP A 360 23.71 -42.20 11.58
N HIS A 361 22.92 -42.39 10.52
CA HIS A 361 23.04 -41.65 9.26
C HIS A 361 21.84 -40.72 9.06
N VAL A 362 22.07 -39.51 8.55
CA VAL A 362 21.04 -38.52 8.22
C VAL A 362 21.23 -37.97 6.82
N ILE A 363 20.11 -37.78 6.10
CA ILE A 363 20.09 -37.21 4.76
C ILE A 363 19.47 -35.81 4.83
N THR A 364 20.07 -34.87 4.12
CA THR A 364 19.57 -33.50 3.94
C THR A 364 19.80 -33.02 2.51
N THR A 365 19.31 -31.83 2.17
CA THR A 365 19.48 -31.24 0.83
C THR A 365 20.50 -30.10 0.81
N TYR A 366 20.99 -29.71 -0.38
CA TYR A 366 21.77 -28.47 -0.52
C TYR A 366 20.91 -27.20 -0.46
N MET A 367 19.56 -27.33 -0.40
CA MET A 367 18.63 -26.19 -0.31
C MET A 367 18.37 -25.72 1.12
N GLU A 368 19.06 -26.30 2.09
CA GLU A 368 18.83 -26.02 3.50
C GLU A 368 19.38 -24.68 3.98
N HIS A 369 18.65 -24.10 4.93
CA HIS A 369 19.13 -22.99 5.74
C HIS A 369 20.16 -23.49 6.78
N ASN A 370 21.03 -22.59 7.25
CA ASN A 370 22.00 -22.85 8.32
C ASN A 370 21.38 -23.36 9.64
N SER A 371 20.06 -23.18 9.82
CA SER A 371 19.30 -23.73 10.95
C SER A 371 19.22 -25.26 10.92
N VAL A 372 19.39 -25.87 9.75
CA VAL A 372 19.53 -27.32 9.56
C VAL A 372 21.00 -27.70 9.41
N LEU A 373 21.76 -27.02 8.54
CA LEU A 373 23.14 -27.40 8.21
C LEU A 373 24.09 -27.35 9.41
N ARG A 374 24.08 -26.28 10.20
CA ARG A 374 25.04 -26.13 11.31
C ARG A 374 24.84 -27.18 12.42
N PRO A 375 23.61 -27.48 12.87
CA PRO A 375 23.39 -28.61 13.77
C PRO A 375 23.84 -29.96 13.19
N LEU A 376 23.64 -30.19 11.89
CA LEU A 376 24.09 -31.42 11.23
C LEU A 376 25.62 -31.52 11.21
N TYR A 377 26.34 -30.46 10.88
CA TYR A 377 27.81 -30.45 10.94
C TYR A 377 28.34 -30.67 12.37
N GLU A 378 27.68 -30.12 13.38
CA GLU A 378 28.03 -30.40 14.78
C GLU A 378 27.80 -31.87 15.15
N LEU A 379 26.72 -32.48 14.67
CA LEU A 379 26.41 -33.90 14.89
C LEU A 379 27.36 -34.82 14.11
N GLU A 380 27.79 -34.40 12.92
CA GLU A 380 28.78 -35.11 12.12
C GLU A 380 30.10 -35.23 12.87
N GLN A 381 30.57 -34.14 13.48
CA GLN A 381 31.74 -34.15 14.37
C GLN A 381 31.56 -35.05 15.60
N LYS A 382 30.31 -35.37 15.97
CA LYS A 382 29.97 -36.28 17.09
C LYS A 382 29.70 -37.71 16.63
N GLY A 383 29.98 -38.04 15.36
CA GLY A 383 29.92 -39.40 14.84
C GLY A 383 28.62 -39.77 14.11
N VAL A 384 27.76 -38.80 13.79
CA VAL A 384 26.66 -39.01 12.83
C VAL A 384 27.22 -38.97 11.40
N SER A 385 26.76 -39.84 10.51
CA SER A 385 27.09 -39.73 9.07
C SER A 385 26.10 -38.83 8.36
N LEU A 386 26.57 -37.92 7.51
CA LEU A 386 25.73 -36.96 6.77
C LEU A 386 25.82 -37.18 5.25
N SER A 387 24.67 -37.28 4.59
CA SER A 387 24.55 -37.17 3.13
C SER A 387 23.81 -35.89 2.76
N ILE A 388 24.37 -35.12 1.83
CA ILE A 388 23.76 -33.90 1.27
C ILE A 388 23.48 -34.15 -0.21
N THR A 389 22.23 -34.03 -0.63
CA THR A 389 21.80 -34.36 -2.00
C THR A 389 20.88 -33.30 -2.60
N ALA A 390 20.37 -33.55 -3.80
CA ALA A 390 19.37 -32.71 -4.45
C ALA A 390 18.01 -32.81 -3.74
N PRO A 391 17.19 -31.75 -3.77
CA PRO A 391 15.90 -31.69 -3.07
C PRO A 391 14.78 -32.41 -3.84
N ASP A 392 15.09 -33.52 -4.51
CA ASP A 392 14.13 -34.36 -5.23
C ASP A 392 14.02 -35.76 -4.58
N PRO A 393 12.83 -36.40 -4.67
CA PRO A 393 12.58 -37.66 -3.95
C PRO A 393 13.50 -38.81 -4.35
N GLU A 394 13.90 -38.88 -5.62
CA GLU A 394 14.75 -39.94 -6.16
C GLU A 394 16.19 -39.81 -5.64
N ALA A 395 16.74 -38.59 -5.62
CA ALA A 395 18.06 -38.31 -5.05
C ALA A 395 18.10 -38.60 -3.55
N VAL A 396 17.04 -38.24 -2.80
CA VAL A 396 16.90 -38.59 -1.38
C VAL A 396 16.85 -40.11 -1.19
N ALA A 397 16.09 -40.82 -2.03
CA ALA A 397 16.01 -42.29 -1.95
C ALA A 397 17.35 -42.98 -2.24
N GLY A 398 18.14 -42.42 -3.17
CA GLY A 398 19.46 -42.96 -3.55
C GLY A 398 20.50 -42.89 -2.43
N GLU A 399 20.36 -41.94 -1.51
CA GLU A 399 21.28 -41.78 -0.36
C GLU A 399 20.95 -42.69 0.83
N ILE A 400 19.84 -43.45 0.78
CA ILE A 400 19.40 -44.27 1.92
C ILE A 400 20.33 -45.46 2.15
N ARG A 401 20.83 -45.53 3.39
CA ARG A 401 21.66 -46.60 3.96
C ARG A 401 20.92 -47.37 5.05
N ASN A 402 21.41 -48.56 5.41
CA ASN A 402 20.83 -49.40 6.47
C ASN A 402 20.76 -48.70 7.85
N ASN A 403 21.68 -47.79 8.14
CA ASN A 403 21.72 -47.01 9.39
C ASN A 403 21.06 -45.62 9.25
N THR A 404 20.32 -45.35 8.18
CA THR A 404 19.64 -44.06 8.00
C THR A 404 18.55 -43.91 9.03
N LYS A 405 18.70 -42.93 9.92
CA LYS A 405 17.77 -42.68 11.02
C LYS A 405 16.74 -41.62 10.68
N ALA A 406 17.15 -40.58 9.93
CA ALA A 406 16.27 -39.47 9.58
C ALA A 406 16.59 -38.87 8.21
N VAL A 407 15.56 -38.27 7.61
CA VAL A 407 15.68 -37.29 6.52
C VAL A 407 15.19 -35.95 7.07
N VAL A 408 15.97 -34.90 6.89
CA VAL A 408 15.57 -33.52 7.19
C VAL A 408 15.57 -32.69 5.92
N MET A 409 14.50 -31.94 5.67
CA MET A 409 14.40 -31.14 4.44
C MET A 409 13.51 -29.90 4.65
N THR A 410 13.89 -28.79 4.02
CA THR A 410 13.02 -27.62 3.88
C THR A 410 11.87 -27.90 2.93
N HIS A 411 10.66 -27.47 3.27
CA HIS A 411 9.52 -27.55 2.35
C HIS A 411 9.61 -26.47 1.27
N GLY A 412 10.22 -25.32 1.57
CA GLY A 412 10.37 -24.23 0.60
C GLY A 412 11.68 -23.46 0.78
N SER A 413 12.38 -23.24 -0.33
CA SER A 413 13.66 -22.53 -0.35
C SER A 413 13.50 -21.07 0.07
N ASN A 414 14.31 -20.60 1.03
CA ASN A 414 14.33 -19.19 1.41
C ASN A 414 15.10 -18.29 0.43
N VAL A 415 15.71 -18.87 -0.60
CA VAL A 415 16.51 -18.13 -1.59
C VAL A 415 15.76 -18.12 -2.91
N THR A 416 15.54 -19.30 -3.49
CA THR A 416 14.91 -19.43 -4.81
C THR A 416 13.39 -19.37 -4.73
N GLY A 417 12.79 -19.74 -3.61
CA GLY A 417 11.34 -19.84 -3.44
C GLY A 417 10.71 -21.13 -3.98
N GLU A 418 11.50 -22.09 -4.47
CA GLU A 418 10.99 -23.40 -4.89
C GLU A 418 10.39 -24.17 -3.72
N VAL A 419 9.28 -24.87 -3.97
CA VAL A 419 8.60 -25.75 -3.02
C VAL A 419 8.81 -27.21 -3.43
N PHE A 420 9.31 -28.02 -2.50
CA PHE A 420 9.73 -29.40 -2.75
C PHE A 420 8.65 -30.42 -2.39
N ASP A 421 8.68 -31.59 -3.03
CA ASP A 421 7.69 -32.67 -2.83
C ASP A 421 7.94 -33.44 -1.53
N ILE A 422 7.63 -32.79 -0.41
CA ILE A 422 7.74 -33.39 0.92
C ILE A 422 6.82 -34.60 1.09
N ARG A 423 5.71 -34.68 0.34
CA ARG A 423 4.77 -35.79 0.43
C ARG A 423 5.38 -37.07 -0.12
N ARG A 424 6.05 -36.99 -1.27
CA ARG A 424 6.73 -38.14 -1.86
C ARG A 424 7.92 -38.59 -1.01
N VAL A 425 8.70 -37.65 -0.46
CA VAL A 425 9.79 -37.98 0.47
C VAL A 425 9.26 -38.59 1.76
N GLY A 426 8.16 -38.08 2.31
CA GLY A 426 7.51 -38.64 3.49
C GLY A 426 7.02 -40.08 3.28
N GLN A 427 6.46 -40.40 2.10
CA GLN A 427 6.11 -41.78 1.73
C GLN A 427 7.34 -42.69 1.75
N ILE A 428 8.42 -42.27 1.09
CA ILE A 428 9.71 -42.99 1.06
C ILE A 428 10.24 -43.25 2.48
N CYS A 429 10.19 -42.24 3.35
CA CYS A 429 10.66 -42.37 4.73
C CYS A 429 9.80 -43.36 5.51
N ARG A 430 8.47 -43.24 5.40
CA ARG A 430 7.52 -44.10 6.11
C ARG A 430 7.65 -45.57 5.72
N GLU A 431 7.80 -45.86 4.42
CA GLU A 431 7.99 -47.23 3.90
C GLU A 431 9.25 -47.91 4.44
N ARG A 432 10.27 -47.12 4.80
CA ARG A 432 11.57 -47.60 5.29
C ARG A 432 11.77 -47.43 6.80
N GLY A 433 10.76 -46.93 7.52
CA GLY A 433 10.86 -46.67 8.97
C GLY A 433 11.86 -45.57 9.35
N ILE A 434 12.13 -44.63 8.43
CA ILE A 434 13.03 -43.49 8.62
C ILE A 434 12.21 -42.30 9.12
N LEU A 435 12.74 -41.53 10.07
CA LEU A 435 12.05 -40.34 10.57
C LEU A 435 12.10 -39.20 9.56
N PHE A 436 10.97 -38.56 9.28
CA PHE A 436 10.91 -37.40 8.40
C PHE A 436 10.73 -36.09 9.18
N ILE A 437 11.72 -35.19 9.07
CA ILE A 437 11.80 -33.90 9.75
C ILE A 437 11.66 -32.78 8.71
N VAL A 438 10.70 -31.88 8.89
CA VAL A 438 10.41 -30.81 7.93
C VAL A 438 10.70 -29.43 8.52
N ASP A 439 11.54 -28.65 7.83
CA ASP A 439 11.64 -27.19 8.02
C ASP A 439 10.55 -26.52 7.17
N SER A 440 9.55 -25.92 7.83
CA SER A 440 8.44 -25.24 7.16
C SER A 440 8.54 -23.71 7.20
N ALA A 441 9.72 -23.14 7.43
CA ALA A 441 9.87 -21.70 7.73
C ALA A 441 9.25 -20.78 6.67
N GLN A 442 9.34 -21.14 5.39
CA GLN A 442 8.85 -20.32 4.27
C GLN A 442 7.44 -20.69 3.79
N THR A 443 6.97 -21.88 4.14
CA THR A 443 5.72 -22.43 3.60
C THR A 443 4.58 -22.42 4.63
N ALA A 444 4.89 -22.54 5.92
CA ALA A 444 3.89 -22.48 6.97
C ALA A 444 3.17 -21.12 7.00
N GLY A 445 1.85 -21.17 6.77
CA GLY A 445 0.99 -19.99 6.68
C GLY A 445 0.65 -19.55 5.25
N VAL A 446 1.22 -20.20 4.24
CA VAL A 446 0.93 -19.95 2.82
C VAL A 446 0.56 -21.24 2.09
N PHE A 447 1.32 -22.31 2.31
CA PHE A 447 1.07 -23.62 1.73
C PHE A 447 0.36 -24.53 2.74
N PRO A 448 -0.59 -25.37 2.29
CA PRO A 448 -1.14 -26.41 3.13
C PRO A 448 -0.03 -27.40 3.51
N ILE A 449 0.03 -27.75 4.79
CA ILE A 449 0.95 -28.77 5.33
C ILE A 449 0.11 -29.64 6.25
N SER A 450 0.08 -30.94 6.00
CA SER A 450 -0.60 -31.90 6.85
C SER A 450 0.39 -32.97 7.29
N MET A 451 0.67 -33.03 8.59
CA MET A 451 1.62 -34.01 9.11
C MET A 451 1.19 -35.44 8.79
N GLU A 452 -0.12 -35.71 8.78
CA GLU A 452 -0.64 -37.01 8.39
C GLU A 452 -0.47 -37.25 6.89
N GLU A 453 -1.00 -36.39 6.02
CA GLU A 453 -0.98 -36.61 4.56
C GLU A 453 0.44 -36.64 4.00
N ASP A 454 1.32 -35.79 4.52
CA ASP A 454 2.71 -35.64 4.09
C ASP A 454 3.65 -36.57 4.88
N ARG A 455 3.11 -37.40 5.78
CA ARG A 455 3.81 -38.44 6.56
C ARG A 455 4.96 -37.90 7.42
N ILE A 456 4.83 -36.66 7.90
CA ILE A 456 5.83 -35.95 8.69
C ILE A 456 5.86 -36.51 10.13
N ASP A 457 7.04 -36.83 10.63
CA ASP A 457 7.24 -37.26 12.02
C ASP A 457 7.53 -36.08 12.94
N ILE A 458 8.28 -35.09 12.45
CA ILE A 458 8.63 -33.87 13.18
C ILE A 458 8.48 -32.66 12.25
N LEU A 459 7.53 -31.78 12.53
CA LEU A 459 7.34 -30.53 11.79
C LEU A 459 7.88 -29.36 12.62
N CYS A 460 8.80 -28.57 12.08
CA CYS A 460 9.33 -27.38 12.74
C CYS A 460 8.83 -26.11 12.04
N PHE A 461 8.38 -25.10 12.80
CA PHE A 461 7.82 -23.87 12.25
C PHE A 461 8.35 -22.58 12.90
N ALA A 462 8.30 -21.49 12.13
CA ALA A 462 8.63 -20.14 12.58
C ALA A 462 7.36 -19.28 12.72
N GLY A 463 7.18 -18.59 13.85
CA GLY A 463 5.98 -17.75 14.05
C GLY A 463 5.98 -16.45 13.24
N HIS A 464 7.15 -15.79 13.13
CA HIS A 464 7.24 -14.41 12.64
C HIS A 464 7.15 -14.21 11.12
N LYS A 465 7.10 -15.30 10.36
CA LYS A 465 7.01 -15.29 8.89
C LYS A 465 5.55 -15.46 8.45
N GLY A 466 5.25 -16.49 7.64
CA GLY A 466 3.93 -16.75 7.08
C GLY A 466 2.85 -17.03 8.12
N LEU A 467 3.19 -17.50 9.33
CA LEU A 467 2.22 -17.71 10.42
C LEU A 467 1.72 -16.41 11.09
N LEU A 468 2.26 -15.25 10.70
CA LEU A 468 1.84 -13.92 11.15
C LEU A 468 1.95 -13.69 12.66
N GLY A 469 2.67 -14.54 13.39
CA GLY A 469 2.95 -14.39 14.81
C GLY A 469 4.05 -13.37 15.11
N PRO A 470 4.30 -13.04 16.38
CA PRO A 470 5.43 -12.20 16.79
C PRO A 470 6.80 -12.88 16.57
N GLN A 471 7.88 -12.10 16.70
CA GLN A 471 9.23 -12.63 16.85
C GLN A 471 9.41 -13.31 18.22
N GLY A 472 10.42 -14.17 18.33
CA GLY A 472 10.73 -14.89 19.58
C GLY A 472 9.76 -16.03 19.92
N VAL A 473 8.94 -16.47 18.96
CA VAL A 473 8.09 -17.66 19.08
C VAL A 473 8.15 -18.50 17.80
N GLY A 474 8.24 -19.80 17.99
CA GLY A 474 8.06 -20.85 16.99
C GLY A 474 7.72 -22.14 17.71
N GLY A 475 7.95 -23.27 17.06
CA GLY A 475 7.70 -24.54 17.72
C GLY A 475 7.98 -25.73 16.83
N LEU A 476 7.66 -26.89 17.38
CA LEU A 476 7.66 -28.16 16.68
C LEU A 476 6.45 -29.00 17.07
N CYS A 477 5.96 -29.77 16.12
CA CYS A 477 4.93 -30.77 16.31
C CYS A 477 5.53 -32.15 16.12
N LEU A 478 5.24 -33.08 17.03
CA LEU A 478 5.65 -34.47 16.94
C LEU A 478 4.48 -35.36 16.52
N ARG A 479 4.75 -36.38 15.72
CA ARG A 479 3.79 -37.47 15.56
C ARG A 479 3.72 -38.27 16.86
N GLU A 480 2.51 -38.70 17.24
CA GLU A 480 2.33 -39.55 18.41
C GLU A 480 3.25 -40.79 18.37
N GLY A 481 3.87 -41.07 19.53
CA GLY A 481 4.85 -42.15 19.70
C GLY A 481 6.29 -41.76 19.36
N ILE A 482 6.55 -40.60 18.75
CA ILE A 482 7.90 -40.09 18.55
C ILE A 482 8.41 -39.45 19.85
N HIS A 483 9.61 -39.86 20.25
CA HIS A 483 10.29 -39.34 21.44
C HIS A 483 11.65 -38.78 21.01
N ILE A 484 11.94 -37.55 21.42
CA ILE A 484 13.24 -36.90 21.21
C ILE A 484 13.79 -36.42 22.55
N ARG A 485 15.11 -36.47 22.74
CA ARG A 485 15.75 -36.02 23.98
C ARG A 485 15.68 -34.50 24.13
N SER A 486 15.42 -34.03 25.34
CA SER A 486 15.41 -32.60 25.69
C SER A 486 16.76 -31.95 25.48
N LEU A 487 16.79 -30.82 24.76
CA LEU A 487 17.98 -29.99 24.63
C LEU A 487 18.21 -29.09 25.86
N LEU A 488 17.12 -28.71 26.53
CA LEU A 488 17.12 -27.88 27.73
C LEU A 488 16.40 -28.63 28.85
N THR A 489 16.97 -28.60 30.05
CA THR A 489 16.37 -29.17 31.26
C THR A 489 16.28 -28.10 32.34
N GLY A 490 15.28 -28.18 33.22
CA GLY A 490 15.06 -27.19 34.26
C GLY A 490 13.63 -27.17 34.77
N GLY A 491 13.22 -26.04 35.36
CA GLY A 491 11.88 -25.92 35.93
C GLY A 491 10.77 -25.97 34.87
N SER A 492 9.97 -27.03 34.89
CA SER A 492 8.80 -27.24 34.02
C SER A 492 7.45 -26.91 34.69
N GLY A 493 7.44 -26.77 36.02
CA GLY A 493 6.19 -26.70 36.80
C GLY A 493 5.49 -28.06 36.97
N PHE A 494 6.11 -29.14 36.50
CA PHE A 494 5.63 -30.51 36.58
C PHE A 494 6.58 -31.37 37.40
N ASP A 495 6.03 -32.29 38.21
CA ASP A 495 6.76 -33.28 39.03
C ASP A 495 8.03 -32.72 39.73
N SER A 496 7.85 -31.66 40.52
CA SER A 496 8.97 -30.86 41.06
C SER A 496 9.90 -31.62 42.03
N PHE A 497 9.49 -32.78 42.53
CA PHE A 497 10.31 -33.61 43.42
C PHE A 497 11.14 -34.65 42.67
N SER A 498 10.86 -34.86 41.38
CA SER A 498 11.66 -35.74 40.55
C SER A 498 13.08 -35.19 40.35
N LYS A 499 14.06 -36.09 40.35
CA LYS A 499 15.46 -35.77 40.03
C LYS A 499 15.71 -35.73 38.53
N THR A 500 14.76 -36.19 37.72
CA THR A 500 14.86 -36.27 36.26
C THR A 500 13.91 -35.27 35.61
N HIS A 501 14.37 -34.66 34.51
CA HIS A 501 13.50 -33.80 33.70
C HIS A 501 12.31 -34.61 33.16
N PRO A 502 11.10 -34.02 33.04
CA PRO A 502 9.95 -34.71 32.46
C PRO A 502 10.27 -35.30 31.08
N ASP A 503 9.74 -36.48 30.82
CA ASP A 503 9.92 -37.23 29.57
C ASP A 503 8.67 -37.22 28.67
N ARG A 504 7.58 -36.61 29.14
CA ARG A 504 6.31 -36.50 28.42
C ARG A 504 6.13 -35.14 27.75
N MET A 505 5.59 -35.18 26.54
CA MET A 505 5.18 -33.98 25.81
C MET A 505 3.95 -33.31 26.47
N PRO A 506 3.87 -31.96 26.45
CA PRO A 506 4.85 -31.02 25.90
C PRO A 506 5.98 -30.65 26.86
N GLU A 507 5.88 -30.96 28.16
CA GLU A 507 6.82 -30.52 29.20
C GLU A 507 8.26 -31.01 28.97
N ALA A 508 8.42 -32.15 28.28
CA ALA A 508 9.72 -32.69 27.90
C ALA A 508 10.57 -31.69 27.13
N LEU A 509 9.97 -30.83 26.30
CA LEU A 509 10.69 -29.90 25.43
C LEU A 509 10.57 -28.44 25.86
N GLU A 510 9.88 -28.16 26.96
CA GLU A 510 9.50 -26.81 27.38
C GLU A 510 10.02 -26.47 28.78
N ALA A 511 11.33 -26.56 28.96
CA ALA A 511 11.96 -26.11 30.20
C ALA A 511 11.87 -24.58 30.35
N GLY A 512 11.43 -24.11 31.51
CA GLY A 512 11.36 -22.69 31.85
C GLY A 512 9.99 -22.05 31.66
N THR A 513 9.94 -20.73 31.86
CA THR A 513 8.70 -19.96 31.61
C THR A 513 8.53 -19.74 30.11
N LEU A 514 7.38 -20.12 29.57
CA LEU A 514 7.05 -19.94 28.16
C LEU A 514 6.82 -18.47 27.78
N ASN A 515 7.06 -18.16 26.50
CA ASN A 515 6.76 -16.85 25.91
C ASN A 515 5.24 -16.69 25.70
N GLY A 516 4.49 -16.52 26.80
CA GLY A 516 3.04 -16.36 26.79
C GLY A 516 2.53 -15.31 25.80
N PRO A 517 3.14 -14.10 25.73
CA PRO A 517 2.75 -13.09 24.75
C PRO A 517 3.01 -13.49 23.30
N GLY A 518 4.18 -14.05 23.00
CA GLY A 518 4.48 -14.57 21.67
C GLY A 518 3.48 -15.65 21.24
N ILE A 519 3.20 -16.60 22.13
CA ILE A 519 2.27 -17.72 21.89
C ILE A 519 0.84 -17.21 21.65
N ALA A 520 0.38 -16.22 22.42
CA ALA A 520 -0.93 -15.61 22.21
C ALA A 520 -1.03 -14.89 20.86
N GLY A 521 0.01 -14.15 20.48
CA GLY A 521 0.08 -13.50 19.15
C GLY A 521 0.13 -14.52 18.01
N LEU A 522 0.86 -15.62 18.17
CA LEU A 522 0.92 -16.70 17.20
C LEU A 522 -0.45 -17.36 16.99
N GLU A 523 -1.17 -17.66 18.08
CA GLU A 523 -2.54 -18.21 17.99
C GLU A 523 -3.47 -17.29 17.20
N ALA A 524 -3.43 -15.98 17.49
CA ALA A 524 -4.24 -15.00 16.76
C ALA A 524 -3.87 -14.92 15.28
N GLY A 525 -2.57 -15.00 14.95
CA GLY A 525 -2.07 -15.01 13.57
C GLY A 525 -2.58 -16.23 12.79
N ILE A 526 -2.44 -17.43 13.36
CA ILE A 526 -2.91 -18.67 12.72
C ILE A 526 -4.43 -18.67 12.55
N ARG A 527 -5.18 -18.21 13.55
CA ARG A 527 -6.64 -18.12 13.43
C ARG A 527 -7.08 -17.12 12.37
N TRP A 528 -6.36 -16.01 12.23
CA TRP A 528 -6.61 -15.08 11.13
C TRP A 528 -6.40 -15.76 9.78
N LEU A 529 -5.31 -16.52 9.61
CA LEU A 529 -5.04 -17.29 8.38
C LEU A 529 -6.15 -18.29 8.07
N MET A 530 -6.59 -19.07 9.07
CA MET A 530 -7.71 -20.02 8.93
C MET A 530 -9.01 -19.31 8.50
N SER A 531 -9.25 -18.09 8.99
CA SER A 531 -10.43 -17.29 8.61
C SER A 531 -10.33 -16.62 7.24
N ALA A 532 -9.13 -16.17 6.86
CA ALA A 532 -8.87 -15.50 5.58
C ALA A 532 -8.83 -16.48 4.41
N GLY A 533 -8.44 -17.73 4.67
CA GLY A 533 -8.30 -18.81 3.71
C GLY A 533 -6.91 -18.83 3.06
N LEU A 534 -6.17 -19.92 3.28
CA LEU A 534 -4.81 -20.11 2.75
C LEU A 534 -4.76 -20.01 1.22
N ASP A 535 -5.74 -20.57 0.51
CA ASP A 535 -5.78 -20.54 -0.96
C ASP A 535 -5.82 -19.11 -1.52
N ARG A 536 -6.50 -18.20 -0.84
CA ARG A 536 -6.56 -16.79 -1.26
C ARG A 536 -5.20 -16.12 -1.11
N ILE A 537 -4.56 -16.29 0.04
CA ILE A 537 -3.22 -15.76 0.35
C ILE A 537 -2.22 -16.29 -0.66
N ARG A 538 -2.20 -17.62 -0.83
CA ARG A 538 -1.32 -18.31 -1.78
C ARG A 538 -1.52 -17.81 -3.21
N LYS A 539 -2.76 -17.68 -3.68
CA LYS A 539 -3.04 -17.18 -5.04
C LYS A 539 -2.53 -15.75 -5.25
N HIS A 540 -2.65 -14.90 -4.23
CA HIS A 540 -2.17 -13.52 -4.30
C HIS A 540 -0.64 -13.46 -4.37
N GLU A 541 0.05 -14.19 -3.50
CA GLU A 541 1.51 -14.31 -3.51
C GLU A 541 2.04 -14.91 -4.83
N GLN A 542 1.35 -15.93 -5.39
CA GLN A 542 1.67 -16.49 -6.70
C GLN A 542 1.52 -15.47 -7.83
N ASN A 543 0.50 -14.62 -7.78
CA ASN A 543 0.34 -13.55 -8.75
C ASN A 543 1.44 -12.50 -8.65
N HIS A 544 1.84 -12.11 -7.42
CA HIS A 544 2.95 -11.17 -7.21
C HIS A 544 4.24 -11.66 -7.84
N ILE A 545 4.63 -12.91 -7.54
CA ILE A 545 5.91 -13.41 -8.02
C ILE A 545 5.91 -13.67 -9.52
N ARG A 546 4.76 -14.06 -10.08
CA ARG A 546 4.57 -14.18 -11.53
C ARG A 546 4.67 -12.84 -12.23
N LEU A 547 3.98 -11.82 -11.71
CA LEU A 547 4.04 -10.46 -12.26
C LEU A 547 5.45 -9.90 -12.17
N PHE A 548 6.10 -10.03 -11.02
CA PHE A 548 7.46 -9.54 -10.83
C PHE A 548 8.44 -10.20 -11.81
N TYR A 549 8.43 -11.54 -11.90
CA TYR A 549 9.24 -12.29 -12.86
C TYR A 549 9.04 -11.81 -14.31
N GLN A 550 7.78 -11.63 -14.73
CA GLN A 550 7.46 -11.17 -16.09
C GLN A 550 8.02 -9.77 -16.38
N LEU A 551 8.07 -8.89 -15.38
CA LEU A 551 8.55 -7.52 -15.55
C LEU A 551 10.08 -7.44 -15.57
N ILE A 552 10.78 -8.33 -14.85
CA ILE A 552 12.24 -8.21 -14.67
C ILE A 552 13.06 -9.11 -15.59
N ARG A 553 12.49 -10.19 -16.14
CA ARG A 553 13.24 -11.21 -16.89
C ARG A 553 13.93 -10.69 -18.15
N ASP A 554 13.40 -9.61 -18.73
CA ASP A 554 13.87 -9.02 -19.98
C ASP A 554 14.76 -7.78 -19.73
N ILE A 555 15.07 -7.47 -18.46
CA ILE A 555 16.00 -6.38 -18.11
C ILE A 555 17.43 -6.79 -18.49
N PRO A 556 18.17 -5.99 -19.28
CA PRO A 556 19.55 -6.28 -19.62
C PRO A 556 20.44 -6.48 -18.39
N GLY A 557 21.28 -7.51 -18.40
CA GLY A 557 22.21 -7.82 -17.31
C GLY A 557 21.57 -8.48 -16.08
N ILE A 558 20.23 -8.65 -16.02
CA ILE A 558 19.59 -9.38 -14.93
C ILE A 558 19.76 -10.90 -15.10
N LYS A 559 20.26 -11.55 -14.05
CA LYS A 559 20.29 -13.02 -13.90
C LYS A 559 19.35 -13.44 -12.79
N ILE A 560 18.36 -14.28 -13.11
CA ILE A 560 17.37 -14.81 -12.16
C ILE A 560 17.72 -16.25 -11.78
N TYR A 561 17.48 -16.63 -10.51
CA TYR A 561 17.86 -17.94 -9.97
C TYR A 561 16.65 -18.78 -9.56
N GLY A 562 16.69 -20.07 -9.94
CA GLY A 562 15.69 -21.08 -9.59
C GLY A 562 14.34 -20.95 -10.27
N ILE A 563 14.15 -19.96 -11.16
CA ILE A 563 12.91 -19.74 -11.90
C ILE A 563 13.20 -19.36 -13.35
N ASP A 564 12.39 -19.91 -14.26
CA ASP A 564 12.43 -19.71 -15.69
C ASP A 564 11.00 -19.71 -16.30
N GLU A 565 10.92 -19.62 -17.63
CA GLU A 565 9.67 -19.55 -18.39
C GLU A 565 8.85 -20.85 -18.36
N HIS A 566 9.45 -21.96 -17.95
CA HIS A 566 8.80 -23.28 -17.83
C HIS A 566 8.41 -23.61 -16.39
N SER A 567 8.78 -22.76 -15.44
CA SER A 567 8.56 -22.98 -14.01
C SER A 567 7.07 -22.95 -13.64
N ASP A 568 6.66 -23.92 -12.82
CA ASP A 568 5.32 -23.96 -12.24
C ASP A 568 5.21 -23.01 -11.05
N PHE A 569 4.64 -21.83 -11.29
CA PHE A 569 4.39 -20.83 -10.24
C PHE A 569 3.50 -21.34 -9.10
N THR A 570 2.76 -22.44 -9.28
CA THR A 570 1.97 -23.02 -8.19
C THR A 570 2.83 -23.72 -7.13
N LYS A 571 4.06 -24.10 -7.49
CA LYS A 571 5.04 -24.78 -6.61
C LYS A 571 6.15 -23.83 -6.15
N ARG A 572 5.82 -22.55 -5.97
CA ARG A 572 6.78 -21.53 -5.54
C ARG A 572 6.17 -20.56 -4.55
N THR A 573 6.92 -20.22 -3.50
CA THR A 573 6.60 -19.08 -2.61
C THR A 573 6.83 -17.77 -3.35
N ALA A 574 6.33 -16.65 -2.81
CA ALA A 574 6.61 -15.31 -3.34
C ALA A 574 8.03 -14.82 -3.00
N VAL A 575 9.03 -15.60 -3.40
CA VAL A 575 10.46 -15.31 -3.25
C VAL A 575 11.11 -15.47 -4.61
N LEU A 576 11.90 -14.47 -5.01
CA LEU A 576 12.70 -14.48 -6.22
C LEU A 576 14.07 -13.87 -5.91
N SER A 577 15.11 -14.61 -6.27
CA SER A 577 16.49 -14.12 -6.22
C SER A 577 16.98 -13.78 -7.61
N CYS A 578 17.66 -12.65 -7.73
CA CYS A 578 18.32 -12.20 -8.94
C CYS A 578 19.63 -11.47 -8.62
N ASN A 579 20.44 -11.24 -9.65
CA ASN A 579 21.59 -10.36 -9.62
C ASN A 579 21.62 -9.48 -10.87
N LEU A 580 22.27 -8.32 -10.76
CA LEU A 580 22.70 -7.51 -11.88
C LEU A 580 24.16 -7.87 -12.21
N GLU A 581 24.43 -8.19 -13.47
CA GLU A 581 25.74 -8.63 -13.93
C GLU A 581 26.83 -7.59 -13.60
N GLY A 582 27.94 -8.05 -13.02
CA GLY A 582 29.07 -7.20 -12.64
C GLY A 582 28.92 -6.45 -11.32
N TYR A 583 27.75 -6.51 -10.65
CA TYR A 583 27.52 -5.81 -9.38
C TYR A 583 27.41 -6.78 -8.19
N ASP A 584 27.92 -6.34 -7.04
CA ASP A 584 27.70 -7.03 -5.76
C ASP A 584 26.23 -6.92 -5.35
N SER A 585 25.65 -7.99 -4.82
CA SER A 585 24.23 -7.99 -4.40
C SER A 585 23.91 -6.94 -3.33
N SER A 586 24.87 -6.58 -2.48
CA SER A 586 24.71 -5.53 -1.47
C SER A 586 24.61 -4.17 -2.12
N ALA A 587 25.47 -3.87 -3.10
CA ALA A 587 25.42 -2.60 -3.82
C ALA A 587 24.08 -2.38 -4.53
N VAL A 588 23.54 -3.43 -5.17
CA VAL A 588 22.22 -3.34 -5.82
C VAL A 588 21.10 -3.14 -4.78
N SER A 589 21.17 -3.83 -3.63
CA SER A 589 20.16 -3.68 -2.58
C SER A 589 20.22 -2.32 -1.91
N ASP A 590 21.41 -1.76 -1.72
CA ASP A 590 21.64 -0.44 -1.14
C ASP A 590 21.10 0.65 -2.07
N GLU A 591 21.40 0.59 -3.38
CA GLU A 591 20.86 1.53 -4.37
C GLU A 591 19.32 1.50 -4.41
N LEU A 592 18.73 0.30 -4.42
CA LEU A 592 17.27 0.12 -4.35
C LEU A 592 16.66 0.76 -3.10
N ALA A 593 17.32 0.61 -1.95
CA ALA A 593 16.85 1.16 -0.69
C ALA A 593 17.02 2.68 -0.61
N GLU A 594 18.19 3.21 -0.99
CA GLU A 594 18.52 4.63 -0.85
C GLU A 594 17.78 5.51 -1.85
N ARG A 595 17.69 5.08 -3.12
CA ARG A 595 17.10 5.90 -4.17
C ARG A 595 15.59 5.68 -4.32
N PHE A 596 15.14 4.45 -4.15
CA PHE A 596 13.74 4.08 -4.44
C PHE A 596 12.96 3.65 -3.19
N GLY A 597 13.62 3.48 -2.03
CA GLY A 597 12.97 2.98 -0.82
C GLY A 597 12.54 1.51 -0.91
N VAL A 598 13.07 0.72 -1.84
CA VAL A 598 12.73 -0.71 -2.01
C VAL A 598 13.65 -1.54 -1.13
N GLN A 599 13.13 -2.04 -0.01
CA GLN A 599 13.87 -2.77 1.00
C GLN A 599 13.93 -4.26 0.63
N THR A 600 15.03 -4.67 0.01
CA THR A 600 15.33 -6.07 -0.33
C THR A 600 16.32 -6.66 0.66
N ARG A 601 16.75 -7.91 0.43
CA ARG A 601 17.85 -8.53 1.18
C ARG A 601 18.94 -9.03 0.24
N SER A 602 20.20 -8.70 0.54
CA SER A 602 21.39 -9.16 -0.19
C SER A 602 22.13 -10.30 0.53
N GLY A 603 23.18 -10.80 -0.12
CA GLY A 603 24.19 -11.68 0.49
C GLY A 603 23.85 -13.16 0.43
N ALA A 604 24.29 -13.91 1.46
CA ALA A 604 24.27 -15.38 1.45
C ALA A 604 22.95 -16.00 1.99
N HIS A 605 22.00 -15.17 2.45
CA HIS A 605 20.70 -15.56 3.02
C HIS A 605 20.72 -16.73 4.02
N CYS A 606 21.86 -16.94 4.68
CA CYS A 606 22.13 -18.09 5.55
C CYS A 606 21.94 -19.47 4.87
N ALA A 607 22.07 -19.59 3.56
CA ALA A 607 21.93 -20.83 2.79
C ALA A 607 23.19 -21.09 1.92
N PRO A 608 24.35 -21.37 2.53
CA PRO A 608 25.64 -21.36 1.83
C PRO A 608 25.71 -22.33 0.66
N LEU A 609 25.13 -23.53 0.78
CA LEU A 609 25.16 -24.54 -0.28
C LEU A 609 24.30 -24.17 -1.49
N VAL A 610 23.26 -23.35 -1.31
CA VAL A 610 22.49 -22.76 -2.42
C VAL A 610 23.37 -21.80 -3.21
N HIS A 611 24.16 -20.97 -2.51
CA HIS A 611 25.09 -20.05 -3.15
C HIS A 611 26.25 -20.78 -3.82
N GLU A 612 26.72 -21.90 -3.28
CA GLU A 612 27.71 -22.75 -3.97
C GLU A 612 27.11 -23.39 -5.23
N HIS A 613 25.89 -23.91 -5.15
CA HIS A 613 25.17 -24.49 -6.29
C HIS A 613 24.99 -23.48 -7.44
N TYR A 614 24.56 -22.25 -7.14
CA TYR A 614 24.36 -21.19 -8.12
C TYR A 614 25.60 -20.34 -8.39
N GLN A 615 26.75 -20.69 -7.80
CA GLN A 615 28.04 -20.00 -7.98
C GLN A 615 28.00 -18.50 -7.62
N THR A 616 27.32 -18.17 -6.53
CA THR A 616 27.13 -16.79 -6.02
C THR A 616 27.75 -16.59 -4.63
N ARG A 617 28.74 -17.41 -4.26
CA ARG A 617 29.42 -17.32 -2.96
C ARG A 617 30.02 -15.94 -2.69
N GLU A 618 30.69 -15.36 -3.68
CA GLU A 618 31.34 -14.05 -3.56
C GLU A 618 30.36 -12.89 -3.83
N GLN A 619 29.53 -13.00 -4.87
CA GLN A 619 28.58 -11.94 -5.27
C GLN A 619 27.36 -11.81 -4.34
N GLY A 620 26.96 -12.91 -3.69
CA GLY A 620 25.65 -13.03 -3.05
C GLY A 620 24.49 -13.02 -4.06
N MET A 621 23.26 -12.90 -3.57
CA MET A 621 22.06 -12.67 -4.41
C MET A 621 21.23 -11.53 -3.83
N VAL A 622 20.56 -10.77 -4.69
CA VAL A 622 19.46 -9.86 -4.27
C VAL A 622 18.20 -10.70 -4.20
N ARG A 623 17.53 -10.70 -3.05
CA ARG A 623 16.28 -11.45 -2.84
C ARG A 623 15.13 -10.49 -2.62
N PHE A 624 14.16 -10.59 -3.52
CA PHE A 624 12.84 -10.01 -3.38
C PHE A 624 11.90 -11.05 -2.79
N SER A 625 11.08 -10.64 -1.84
CA SER A 625 10.02 -11.47 -1.30
C SER A 625 8.82 -10.62 -0.93
N PHE A 626 7.63 -11.04 -1.34
CA PHE A 626 6.41 -10.24 -1.24
C PHE A 626 5.35 -10.94 -0.41
N GLY A 627 4.64 -10.19 0.42
CA GLY A 627 3.50 -10.68 1.19
C GLY A 627 2.17 -10.53 0.44
N TYR A 628 1.12 -11.06 1.04
CA TYR A 628 -0.25 -10.97 0.51
C TYR A 628 -0.83 -9.54 0.53
N ASP A 629 -0.24 -8.64 1.29
CA ASP A 629 -0.69 -7.26 1.52
C ASP A 629 -0.03 -6.24 0.58
N VAL A 630 0.96 -6.68 -0.22
CA VAL A 630 1.57 -5.87 -1.28
C VAL A 630 0.56 -5.69 -2.43
N SER A 631 0.56 -4.54 -3.08
CA SER A 631 -0.28 -4.26 -4.25
C SER A 631 0.46 -4.54 -5.57
N GLU A 632 -0.29 -4.80 -6.65
CA GLU A 632 0.33 -4.95 -7.98
C GLU A 632 1.12 -3.70 -8.42
N GLN A 633 0.69 -2.51 -8.01
CA GLN A 633 1.40 -1.25 -8.30
C GLN A 633 2.75 -1.20 -7.58
N GLN A 634 2.83 -1.70 -6.34
CA GLN A 634 4.09 -1.83 -5.62
C GLN A 634 5.01 -2.86 -6.28
N ILE A 635 4.49 -3.98 -6.80
CA ILE A 635 5.28 -4.95 -7.57
C ILE A 635 5.87 -4.31 -8.84
N ARG A 636 5.07 -3.53 -9.57
CA ARG A 636 5.53 -2.78 -10.76
C ARG A 636 6.60 -1.76 -10.39
N PHE A 637 6.37 -1.00 -9.31
CA PHE A 637 7.35 -0.04 -8.79
C PHE A 637 8.69 -0.71 -8.45
N ALA A 638 8.68 -1.88 -7.80
CA ALA A 638 9.90 -2.63 -7.53
C ALA A 638 10.65 -3.03 -8.80
N ALA A 639 9.90 -3.49 -9.83
CA ALA A 639 10.48 -3.89 -11.10
C ALA A 639 11.06 -2.69 -11.87
N ASP A 640 10.34 -1.56 -11.88
CA ASP A 640 10.80 -0.32 -12.51
C ASP A 640 12.03 0.27 -11.81
N ALA A 641 12.09 0.18 -10.48
CA ALA A 641 13.27 0.57 -9.69
C ALA A 641 14.49 -0.29 -10.04
N LEU A 642 14.31 -1.62 -10.12
CA LEU A 642 15.38 -2.53 -10.55
C LEU A 642 15.82 -2.26 -11.99
N LYS A 643 14.87 -1.97 -12.89
CA LYS A 643 15.16 -1.61 -14.27
C LYS A 643 15.98 -0.33 -14.38
N GLN A 644 15.61 0.73 -13.66
CA GLN A 644 16.38 1.97 -13.63
C GLN A 644 17.79 1.74 -13.06
N THR A 645 17.89 0.93 -12.01
CA THR A 645 19.19 0.54 -11.43
C THR A 645 20.08 -0.22 -12.42
N ALA A 646 19.50 -0.92 -13.41
CA ALA A 646 20.22 -1.65 -14.44
C ALA A 646 20.60 -0.79 -15.67
N GLU A 647 19.91 0.33 -15.89
CA GLU A 647 20.14 1.24 -17.02
C GLU A 647 21.22 2.30 -16.73
N ASP A 648 21.47 2.59 -15.46
CA ASP A 648 22.51 3.49 -14.96
C ASP A 648 23.87 2.76 -14.80
#